data_AF-A0A2E7UP87-F1
#
_entry.id   AF-A0A2E7UP87-F1
#
_cell.length_a   1.000
_cell.length_b   1.000
_cell.length_c   1.000
_cell.angle_alpha   90.00
_cell.angle_beta   90.00
_cell.angle_gamma   90.00
#
_symmetry.space_group_name_H-M   'P 1'
#
loop_
_entity.id
_entity.type
_entity.pdbx_description
1 polymer ?
#
loop_
_entity_poly.entity_id
_entity_poly.type
_entity_poly.pdbx_seq_one_letter_code
_entity_poly.pdbx_strand_id
1 'polypeptide(L)'
;MNILIALSSAVLAAPPAAGDLVITELMAAPACQYNEWFEALNVSGATLDLDGCVLEVENPSSGSVTDHSVEGSAELAPGEYGVLFRSTSSCGDAVNVDEAGMVNAIYKYGSLSYSNSDPRILRVSCGGVMVDEIRFDNSAFNCNDETYAACSLQLDPSSTISADSNDDASAPGGAWCESNAADTYTDNSPTSEGGPYTVLGTPGAANQCGDGGGDPSGSGSDSGSGSGSGDDGDDGPVVVPPDVCVPGDLVISELMIAPRDGANADEWIEVYGSGSGCNLHSCVIQTWTDEEGLRDEDQIKAGDDSLQLAPGDFAVLARSTSADRDAGGIVWTDSAGDDTAAAYLYDYGVYLRSDPGEVRLVCNDQLVDSARMDWGAFSDLIGGCPDGWCSVNLHPEFMSPEANDDLANWCVPPADENLHTHTDPNGDLWQLVGTPGKENDCPFFDWPVTGEAAFVEIMTAPQGTNEWFELHNATDRDLELTLCELRREKSGYDEESGEYGVLSEQSWLIGEDGVEVMVAAGSVQLFVKDDCLSPDVTSEDTGFSSASCSYDEVFYGSLSFTADSDEALTLVCPDATGGTVVVDRIEFNMAVQGVRDGHSLMLDQSKYGPDAHTINDSPDAWCEAAFSQEFYKADEEDCNFGTPGEASDCLTDPLNPPDTVCRCSSTSWKGMWLAWLMPLAVLWRRRD
;
A
#
# COMPACT_ATOMS: atom_id res chain seq x y z
N MET A 1 -19.19 -56.21 7.35
CA MET A 1 -20.15 -55.11 7.55
C MET A 1 -20.00 -54.65 9.00
N ASN A 2 -18.99 -53.81 9.24
CA ASN A 2 -18.71 -53.25 10.57
C ASN A 2 -19.17 -51.80 10.54
N ILE A 3 -20.27 -51.53 11.24
CA ILE A 3 -20.74 -50.16 11.51
C ILE A 3 -19.93 -49.69 12.72
N LEU A 4 -18.97 -48.80 12.50
CA LEU A 4 -18.39 -48.00 13.58
C LEU A 4 -19.44 -46.97 14.00
N ILE A 5 -19.95 -47.10 15.22
CA ILE A 5 -20.70 -46.04 15.89
C ILE A 5 -19.65 -45.11 16.49
N ALA A 6 -19.45 -43.95 15.88
CA ALA A 6 -18.71 -42.86 16.49
C ALA A 6 -19.58 -42.31 17.63
N LEU A 7 -19.22 -42.62 18.87
CA LEU A 7 -19.68 -41.89 20.04
C LEU A 7 -18.95 -40.54 20.01
N SER A 8 -19.64 -39.50 19.56
CA SER A 8 -19.19 -38.12 19.79
C SER A 8 -19.20 -37.89 21.29
N SER A 9 -18.02 -37.73 21.89
CA SER A 9 -17.89 -37.15 23.21
C SER A 9 -18.30 -35.69 23.08
N ALA A 10 -19.51 -35.34 23.53
CA ALA A 10 -19.81 -33.95 23.85
C ALA A 10 -18.85 -33.55 24.97
N VAL A 11 -17.79 -32.85 24.61
CA VAL A 11 -16.96 -32.14 25.56
C VAL A 11 -17.88 -31.06 26.11
N LEU A 12 -18.33 -31.22 27.37
CA LEU A 12 -18.95 -30.10 28.08
C LEU A 12 -17.92 -28.97 28.06
N ALA A 13 -18.30 -27.81 27.52
CA ALA A 13 -17.50 -26.60 27.62
C ALA A 13 -17.14 -26.39 29.10
N ALA A 14 -15.87 -26.11 29.37
CA ALA A 14 -15.47 -25.79 30.74
C ALA A 14 -16.11 -24.45 31.11
N PRO A 15 -16.60 -24.28 32.35
CA PRO A 15 -17.13 -22.99 32.79
C PRO A 15 -16.02 -21.92 32.68
N PRO A 16 -16.36 -20.66 32.32
CA PRO A 16 -15.38 -19.58 32.20
C PRO A 16 -14.51 -19.44 33.46
N ALA A 17 -13.20 -19.24 33.26
CA ALA A 17 -12.25 -18.92 34.31
C ALA A 17 -12.14 -17.40 34.52
N ALA A 18 -11.46 -17.01 35.60
CA ALA A 18 -11.16 -15.59 35.86
C ALA A 18 -10.38 -14.97 34.69
N GLY A 19 -10.88 -13.85 34.17
CA GLY A 19 -10.27 -13.14 33.04
C GLY A 19 -10.56 -13.68 31.65
N ASP A 20 -11.36 -14.75 31.50
CA ASP A 20 -11.75 -15.24 30.17
C ASP A 20 -12.77 -14.32 29.47
N LEU A 21 -13.52 -13.55 30.24
CA LEU A 21 -14.57 -12.63 29.81
C LEU A 21 -14.32 -11.25 30.44
N VAL A 22 -14.55 -10.19 29.66
CA VAL A 22 -14.43 -8.79 30.09
C VAL A 22 -15.76 -8.07 29.82
N ILE A 23 -16.32 -7.39 30.82
CA ILE A 23 -17.48 -6.51 30.69
C ILE A 23 -17.00 -5.23 30.01
N THR A 24 -17.58 -4.92 28.85
CA THR A 24 -17.13 -3.84 27.96
C THR A 24 -18.12 -2.70 27.89
N GLU A 25 -19.40 -2.92 28.14
CA GLU A 25 -20.41 -1.87 28.09
C GLU A 25 -21.54 -2.13 29.09
N LEU A 26 -22.14 -1.07 29.63
CA LEU A 26 -23.17 -1.13 30.66
C LEU A 26 -24.23 -0.04 30.48
N MET A 27 -25.48 -0.44 30.24
CA MET A 27 -26.65 0.44 30.32
C MET A 27 -27.39 0.25 31.64
N ALA A 28 -27.27 1.22 32.54
CA ALA A 28 -27.90 1.21 33.86
C ALA A 28 -29.11 2.15 33.94
N ALA A 29 -30.22 1.65 34.48
CA ALA A 29 -31.47 2.38 34.73
C ALA A 29 -31.91 3.35 33.60
N PRO A 30 -32.09 2.87 32.35
CA PRO A 30 -32.52 3.72 31.26
C PRO A 30 -33.95 4.24 31.43
N ALA A 31 -34.34 5.26 30.66
CA ALA A 31 -35.71 5.78 30.65
C ALA A 31 -36.76 4.69 30.40
N CYS A 32 -38.01 4.99 30.78
CA CYS A 32 -39.14 4.10 30.56
C CYS A 32 -39.17 3.57 29.12
N GLN A 33 -39.46 2.27 28.97
CA GLN A 33 -39.55 1.50 27.71
C GLN A 33 -38.24 0.88 27.20
N TYR A 34 -37.08 1.21 27.77
CA TYR A 34 -35.80 0.58 27.42
C TYR A 34 -35.35 -0.45 28.47
N ASN A 35 -34.62 -1.46 28.03
CA ASN A 35 -34.07 -2.50 28.90
C ASN A 35 -32.70 -2.09 29.44
N GLU A 36 -32.44 -2.47 30.70
CA GLU A 36 -31.07 -2.54 31.21
C GLU A 36 -30.32 -3.68 30.51
N TRP A 37 -29.04 -3.48 30.22
CA TRP A 37 -28.18 -4.49 29.60
C TRP A 37 -26.72 -4.23 29.92
N PHE A 38 -25.88 -5.23 29.70
CA PHE A 38 -24.43 -5.09 29.67
C PHE A 38 -23.86 -5.99 28.59
N GLU A 39 -22.72 -5.60 28.07
CA GLU A 39 -21.98 -6.33 27.06
C GLU A 39 -20.74 -6.99 27.66
N ALA A 40 -20.41 -8.16 27.14
CA ALA A 40 -19.22 -8.89 27.48
C ALA A 40 -18.45 -9.31 26.22
N LEU A 41 -17.12 -9.22 26.29
CA LEU A 41 -16.17 -9.71 25.28
C LEU A 41 -15.50 -10.99 25.79
N ASN A 42 -15.45 -12.02 24.95
CA ASN A 42 -14.63 -13.20 25.21
C ASN A 42 -13.18 -12.97 24.75
N VAL A 43 -12.28 -12.76 25.71
CA VAL A 43 -10.84 -12.54 25.45
C VAL A 43 -10.03 -13.84 25.49
N SER A 44 -10.68 -14.97 25.76
CA SER A 44 -10.03 -16.29 25.77
C SER A 44 -9.91 -16.88 24.36
N GLY A 45 -9.10 -17.92 24.21
CA GLY A 45 -8.96 -18.67 22.96
C GLY A 45 -10.02 -19.76 22.72
N ALA A 46 -11.06 -19.85 23.56
CA ALA A 46 -12.10 -20.88 23.48
C ALA A 46 -13.51 -20.28 23.56
N THR A 47 -14.50 -20.95 22.95
CA THR A 47 -15.91 -20.58 23.12
C THR A 47 -16.31 -20.73 24.59
N LEU A 48 -16.86 -19.68 25.18
CA LEU A 48 -17.40 -19.68 26.53
C LEU A 48 -18.89 -20.06 26.48
N ASP A 49 -19.35 -20.83 27.46
CA ASP A 49 -20.79 -21.05 27.71
C ASP A 49 -21.08 -20.54 29.12
N LEU A 50 -22.00 -19.58 29.22
CA LEU A 50 -22.37 -18.96 30.48
C LEU A 50 -23.43 -19.76 31.25
N ASP A 51 -23.88 -20.92 30.76
CA ASP A 51 -24.84 -21.77 31.49
C ASP A 51 -24.37 -22.09 32.93
N GLY A 52 -25.21 -21.76 33.91
CA GLY A 52 -24.90 -21.92 35.33
C GLY A 52 -24.01 -20.84 35.94
N CYS A 53 -23.60 -19.82 35.19
CA CYS A 53 -23.00 -18.60 35.76
C CYS A 53 -24.04 -17.80 36.55
N VAL A 54 -23.56 -16.95 37.46
CA VAL A 54 -24.35 -16.07 38.32
C VAL A 54 -24.00 -14.63 37.99
N LEU A 55 -25.03 -13.87 37.63
CA LEU A 55 -24.97 -12.42 37.48
C LEU A 55 -25.40 -11.80 38.81
N GLU A 56 -24.51 -11.08 39.48
CA GLU A 56 -24.76 -10.50 40.80
C GLU A 56 -24.63 -8.98 40.75
N VAL A 57 -25.53 -8.28 41.44
CA VAL A 57 -25.44 -6.84 41.67
C VAL A 57 -25.43 -6.57 43.17
N GLU A 58 -24.37 -5.92 43.64
CA GLU A 58 -24.22 -5.45 45.02
C GLU A 58 -24.41 -3.93 45.09
N ASN A 59 -25.14 -3.48 46.12
CA ASN A 59 -25.12 -2.09 46.57
C ASN A 59 -24.23 -1.98 47.82
N PRO A 60 -22.96 -1.56 47.72
CA PRO A 60 -22.04 -1.47 48.85
C PRO A 60 -22.49 -0.47 49.93
N SER A 61 -23.34 0.49 49.59
CA SER A 61 -23.87 1.48 50.54
C SER A 61 -24.92 0.88 51.49
N SER A 62 -25.68 -0.12 51.02
CA SER A 62 -26.72 -0.80 51.83
C SER A 62 -26.36 -2.23 52.22
N GLY A 63 -25.36 -2.84 51.57
CA GLY A 63 -25.03 -4.26 51.67
C GLY A 63 -26.06 -5.18 51.02
N SER A 64 -26.97 -4.63 50.20
CA SER A 64 -27.97 -5.42 49.48
C SER A 64 -27.32 -6.12 48.28
N VAL A 65 -27.65 -7.39 48.10
CA VAL A 65 -27.18 -8.21 46.97
C VAL A 65 -28.40 -8.83 46.29
N THR A 66 -28.43 -8.75 44.97
CA THR A 66 -29.41 -9.44 44.11
C THR A 66 -28.68 -10.22 43.03
N ASP A 67 -29.15 -11.43 42.73
CA ASP A 67 -28.51 -12.31 41.76
C ASP A 67 -29.52 -12.86 40.73
N HIS A 68 -28.98 -13.37 39.63
CA HIS A 68 -29.68 -14.13 38.61
C HIS A 68 -28.78 -15.24 38.09
N SER A 69 -29.28 -16.48 38.06
CA SER A 69 -28.56 -17.60 37.44
C SER A 69 -28.84 -17.66 35.95
N VAL A 70 -27.78 -17.81 35.15
CA VAL A 70 -27.89 -18.10 33.72
C VAL A 70 -28.40 -19.53 33.56
N GLU A 71 -29.53 -19.70 32.89
CA GLU A 71 -30.16 -21.00 32.65
C GLU A 71 -30.28 -21.25 31.15
N GLY A 72 -29.63 -22.30 30.66
CA GLY A 72 -29.58 -22.66 29.25
C GLY A 72 -28.33 -22.11 28.56
N SER A 73 -28.16 -22.51 27.30
CA SER A 73 -26.99 -22.18 26.49
C SER A 73 -26.90 -20.68 26.25
N ALA A 74 -25.77 -20.09 26.64
CA ALA A 74 -25.41 -18.70 26.39
C ALA A 74 -23.93 -18.69 25.94
N GLU A 75 -23.72 -18.95 24.65
CA GLU A 75 -22.40 -19.16 24.07
C GLU A 75 -21.80 -17.85 23.53
N LEU A 76 -20.48 -17.70 23.66
CA LEU A 76 -19.72 -16.57 23.14
C LEU A 76 -18.40 -17.06 22.54
N ALA A 77 -18.18 -16.87 21.23
CA ALA A 77 -16.98 -17.33 20.54
C ALA A 77 -15.74 -16.48 20.89
N PRO A 78 -14.50 -16.97 20.67
CA PRO A 78 -13.29 -16.18 20.88
C PRO A 78 -13.31 -14.85 20.12
N GLY A 79 -13.05 -13.74 20.81
CA GLY A 79 -13.04 -12.39 20.23
C GLY A 79 -14.42 -11.80 19.94
N GLU A 80 -15.51 -12.48 20.32
CA GLU A 80 -16.88 -12.04 20.07
C GLU A 80 -17.45 -11.23 21.24
N TYR A 81 -18.26 -10.21 20.92
CA TYR A 81 -19.08 -9.45 21.86
C TYR A 81 -20.46 -10.09 22.01
N GLY A 82 -20.97 -10.14 23.23
CA GLY A 82 -22.28 -10.69 23.55
C GLY A 82 -23.03 -9.83 24.55
N VAL A 83 -24.29 -9.52 24.23
CA VAL A 83 -25.15 -8.68 25.07
C VAL A 83 -26.04 -9.52 25.96
N LEU A 84 -26.02 -9.22 27.26
CA LEU A 84 -26.95 -9.78 28.25
C LEU A 84 -27.92 -8.67 28.67
N PHE A 85 -29.23 -8.93 28.55
CA PHE A 85 -30.23 -7.89 28.76
C PHE A 85 -31.39 -8.31 29.66
N ARG A 86 -31.98 -7.32 30.33
CA ARG A 86 -33.11 -7.50 31.24
C ARG A 86 -34.38 -7.83 30.48
N SER A 87 -35.17 -8.74 31.03
CA SER A 87 -36.42 -9.17 30.41
C SER A 87 -37.56 -8.16 30.38
N THR A 88 -37.43 -7.05 31.12
CA THR A 88 -38.47 -6.04 31.35
C THR A 88 -37.82 -4.68 31.55
N SER A 89 -38.53 -3.60 31.21
CA SER A 89 -38.13 -2.23 31.58
C SER A 89 -38.61 -1.87 32.98
N SER A 90 -38.22 -0.68 33.45
CA SER A 90 -38.73 -0.05 34.67
C SER A 90 -40.25 0.22 34.64
N CYS A 91 -40.90 0.20 33.46
CA CYS A 91 -42.28 0.63 33.26
C CYS A 91 -43.20 -0.43 32.62
N GLY A 92 -42.72 -1.66 32.37
CA GLY A 92 -43.51 -2.77 31.84
C GLY A 92 -42.86 -3.42 30.61
N ASP A 93 -43.66 -3.63 29.56
CA ASP A 93 -43.16 -4.10 28.26
C ASP A 93 -42.07 -3.14 27.77
N ALA A 94 -40.99 -3.70 27.22
CA ALA A 94 -39.82 -2.96 26.78
C ALA A 94 -39.56 -3.24 25.31
N VAL A 95 -38.99 -2.24 24.64
CA VAL A 95 -38.23 -2.45 23.43
C VAL A 95 -37.00 -3.26 23.87
N ASN A 96 -36.80 -4.47 23.31
CA ASN A 96 -35.67 -5.32 23.75
C ASN A 96 -34.34 -4.71 23.34
N VAL A 97 -33.18 -5.35 23.42
CA VAL A 97 -31.98 -4.85 22.70
C VAL A 97 -31.80 -5.59 21.37
N ASP A 98 -32.62 -6.63 21.15
CA ASP A 98 -32.48 -7.64 20.11
C ASP A 98 -33.72 -7.79 19.21
N GLU A 99 -34.74 -6.95 19.34
CA GLU A 99 -36.05 -7.09 18.64
C GLU A 99 -35.94 -7.12 17.11
N ALA A 100 -34.84 -6.62 16.53
CA ALA A 100 -34.54 -6.65 15.10
C ALA A 100 -33.51 -7.73 14.71
N GLY A 101 -32.97 -8.49 15.69
CA GLY A 101 -31.91 -9.47 15.47
C GLY A 101 -30.57 -8.86 15.05
N MET A 102 -30.38 -7.56 15.26
CA MET A 102 -29.19 -6.80 14.85
C MET A 102 -28.06 -6.85 15.89
N VAL A 103 -28.37 -7.25 17.12
CA VAL A 103 -27.42 -7.36 18.24
C VAL A 103 -27.23 -8.83 18.58
N ASN A 104 -25.99 -9.24 18.85
CA ASN A 104 -25.68 -10.57 19.38
C ASN A 104 -26.12 -10.71 20.84
N ALA A 105 -27.43 -10.81 21.06
CA ALA A 105 -28.01 -10.95 22.38
C ALA A 105 -27.95 -12.42 22.85
N ILE A 106 -26.93 -12.73 23.63
CA ILE A 106 -26.61 -14.11 24.02
C ILE A 106 -27.43 -14.59 25.23
N TYR A 107 -27.99 -13.68 26.04
CA TYR A 107 -28.82 -14.06 27.17
C TYR A 107 -29.82 -13.00 27.63
N LYS A 108 -31.03 -13.45 27.95
CA LYS A 108 -32.10 -12.62 28.54
C LYS A 108 -32.27 -12.95 30.02
N TYR A 109 -31.86 -12.04 30.91
CA TYR A 109 -31.95 -12.23 32.35
C TYR A 109 -33.26 -11.69 32.96
N GLY A 110 -33.57 -12.16 34.18
CA GLY A 110 -34.86 -11.95 34.84
C GLY A 110 -35.01 -10.58 35.50
N SER A 111 -35.15 -10.58 36.83
CA SER A 111 -35.42 -9.38 37.63
C SER A 111 -34.18 -8.65 38.14
N LEU A 112 -32.98 -9.05 37.70
CA LEU A 112 -31.76 -8.31 38.00
C LEU A 112 -31.92 -6.89 37.45
N SER A 113 -31.56 -5.90 38.25
CA SER A 113 -31.69 -4.49 37.91
C SER A 113 -30.64 -3.71 38.67
N TYR A 114 -30.07 -2.68 38.06
CA TYR A 114 -29.01 -1.91 38.64
C TYR A 114 -29.24 -0.41 38.42
N SER A 115 -29.30 0.28 39.56
CA SER A 115 -29.49 1.73 39.64
C SER A 115 -28.21 2.46 39.24
N ASN A 116 -28.36 3.55 38.49
CA ASN A 116 -27.30 4.54 38.25
C ASN A 116 -27.35 5.73 39.24
N SER A 117 -28.11 5.63 40.35
CA SER A 117 -28.30 6.73 41.31
C SER A 117 -27.47 6.61 42.60
N ASP A 118 -26.77 5.49 42.77
CA ASP A 118 -25.94 5.18 43.92
C ASP A 118 -24.92 4.09 43.56
N PRO A 119 -23.78 3.96 44.28
CA PRO A 119 -22.72 3.03 43.89
C PRO A 119 -23.19 1.58 43.77
N ARG A 120 -22.71 0.88 42.74
CA ARG A 120 -23.04 -0.51 42.40
C ARG A 120 -21.79 -1.29 42.01
N ILE A 121 -21.89 -2.60 42.16
CA ILE A 121 -20.92 -3.56 41.63
C ILE A 121 -21.70 -4.62 40.87
N LEU A 122 -21.45 -4.78 39.57
CA LEU A 122 -21.95 -5.88 38.75
C LEU A 122 -20.85 -6.95 38.66
N ARG A 123 -21.20 -8.21 38.89
CA ARG A 123 -20.26 -9.34 38.86
C ARG A 123 -20.79 -10.48 38.03
N VAL A 124 -19.88 -11.12 37.30
CA VAL A 124 -20.11 -12.41 36.64
C VAL A 124 -19.31 -13.48 37.37
N SER A 125 -19.96 -14.54 37.84
CA SER A 125 -19.30 -15.65 38.53
C SER A 125 -19.72 -17.00 37.97
N CYS A 126 -18.77 -17.84 37.58
CA CYS A 126 -19.03 -19.15 36.98
C CYS A 126 -18.37 -20.25 37.82
N GLY A 127 -19.11 -21.32 38.14
CA GLY A 127 -18.57 -22.43 38.95
C GLY A 127 -18.06 -22.02 40.36
N GLY A 128 -18.49 -20.86 40.87
CA GLY A 128 -18.03 -20.28 42.13
C GLY A 128 -16.74 -19.46 42.05
N VAL A 129 -16.22 -19.20 40.85
CA VAL A 129 -15.10 -18.30 40.57
C VAL A 129 -15.64 -16.99 40.02
N MET A 130 -15.13 -15.86 40.50
CA MET A 130 -15.39 -14.55 39.90
C MET A 130 -14.66 -14.46 38.57
N VAL A 131 -15.42 -14.27 37.49
CA VAL A 131 -14.90 -14.17 36.13
C VAL A 131 -14.45 -12.75 35.86
N ASP A 132 -15.34 -11.79 36.16
CA ASP A 132 -15.13 -10.36 36.00
C ASP A 132 -16.06 -9.53 36.90
N GLU A 133 -15.67 -8.29 37.21
CA GLU A 133 -16.52 -7.30 37.89
C GLU A 133 -16.40 -5.88 37.32
N ILE A 134 -17.39 -5.06 37.59
CA ILE A 134 -17.35 -3.62 37.30
C ILE A 134 -18.00 -2.84 38.44
N ARG A 135 -17.33 -1.79 38.90
CA ARG A 135 -17.81 -0.83 39.90
C ARG A 135 -18.20 0.45 39.19
N PHE A 136 -19.41 0.94 39.45
CA PHE A 136 -19.93 2.16 38.85
C PHE A 136 -20.84 2.89 39.84
N ASP A 137 -21.02 4.18 39.64
CA ASP A 137 -21.93 5.02 40.40
C ASP A 137 -22.52 6.13 39.51
N ASN A 138 -23.32 7.00 40.12
CA ASN A 138 -23.99 8.08 39.40
C ASN A 138 -23.05 9.14 38.82
N SER A 139 -21.80 9.22 39.28
CA SER A 139 -20.84 10.18 38.75
C SER A 139 -20.24 9.76 37.42
N ALA A 140 -20.38 8.47 37.07
CA ALA A 140 -19.98 7.94 35.78
C ALA A 140 -21.01 8.26 34.68
N PHE A 141 -22.26 8.61 35.02
CA PHE A 141 -23.32 8.92 34.04
C PHE A 141 -23.67 10.43 34.04
N ASN A 142 -23.47 11.09 32.91
CA ASN A 142 -23.60 12.54 32.68
C ASN A 142 -24.65 12.90 31.60
N CYS A 143 -25.29 11.91 30.97
CA CYS A 143 -26.41 12.09 30.04
C CYS A 143 -27.73 12.60 30.69
N ASN A 144 -27.62 13.49 31.68
CA ASN A 144 -28.68 13.89 32.60
C ASN A 144 -29.41 15.17 32.16
N ASP A 145 -28.97 15.80 31.07
CA ASP A 145 -29.71 16.92 30.48
C ASP A 145 -30.87 16.37 29.64
N GLU A 146 -32.00 17.09 29.63
CA GLU A 146 -33.33 16.71 29.11
C GLU A 146 -33.40 16.30 27.60
N THR A 147 -32.25 16.00 26.99
CA THR A 147 -31.98 15.66 25.60
C THR A 147 -31.99 14.14 25.34
N TYR A 148 -31.57 13.30 26.30
CA TYR A 148 -31.39 11.85 26.10
C TYR A 148 -32.24 10.99 27.05
N ALA A 149 -32.58 9.77 26.63
CA ALA A 149 -33.36 8.81 27.42
C ALA A 149 -32.48 8.02 28.37
N ALA A 150 -31.27 7.72 27.93
CA ALA A 150 -30.25 6.98 28.65
C ALA A 150 -28.92 7.04 27.86
N CYS A 151 -27.81 6.79 28.53
CA CYS A 151 -26.51 6.50 27.94
C CYS A 151 -25.92 5.28 28.62
N SER A 152 -25.11 4.51 27.89
CA SER A 152 -24.29 3.45 28.45
C SER A 152 -22.92 3.99 28.86
N LEU A 153 -22.30 3.26 29.79
CA LEU A 153 -20.87 3.33 30.05
C LEU A 153 -20.15 2.31 29.18
N GLN A 154 -19.04 2.70 28.59
CA GLN A 154 -18.25 1.87 27.71
C GLN A 154 -16.80 1.86 28.14
N LEU A 155 -16.16 0.69 28.05
CA LEU A 155 -14.72 0.54 28.23
C LEU A 155 -14.04 1.15 27.01
N ASP A 156 -13.20 2.14 27.23
CA ASP A 156 -12.46 2.85 26.20
C ASP A 156 -11.63 1.86 25.36
N PRO A 157 -11.85 1.78 24.03
CA PRO A 157 -11.09 0.90 23.15
C PRO A 157 -9.57 1.14 23.20
N SER A 158 -9.14 2.35 23.59
CA SER A 158 -7.73 2.70 23.77
C SER A 158 -7.14 2.18 25.10
N SER A 159 -8.01 1.80 26.04
CA SER A 159 -7.59 1.20 27.30
C SER A 159 -7.21 -0.27 27.10
N THR A 160 -6.29 -0.76 27.93
CA THR A 160 -5.98 -2.20 27.95
C THR A 160 -7.26 -2.98 28.28
N ILE A 161 -7.68 -3.88 27.39
CA ILE A 161 -8.84 -4.75 27.59
C ILE A 161 -8.42 -5.93 28.49
N SER A 162 -8.82 -5.90 29.75
CA SER A 162 -8.63 -7.01 30.70
C SER A 162 -9.66 -6.94 31.84
N ALA A 163 -9.95 -8.09 32.45
CA ALA A 163 -10.89 -8.21 33.58
C ALA A 163 -10.38 -7.57 34.90
N ASP A 164 -9.18 -6.99 34.91
CA ASP A 164 -8.67 -6.21 36.06
C ASP A 164 -8.69 -4.70 35.76
N SER A 165 -8.57 -4.30 34.49
CA SER A 165 -8.48 -2.89 34.10
C SER A 165 -9.85 -2.23 33.91
N ASN A 166 -10.90 -3.02 33.74
CA ASN A 166 -12.28 -2.57 33.59
C ASN A 166 -13.05 -2.47 34.93
N ASP A 167 -12.41 -2.78 36.07
CA ASP A 167 -13.07 -2.87 37.39
C ASP A 167 -13.67 -1.55 37.94
N ASP A 168 -13.18 -0.39 37.52
CA ASP A 168 -13.58 0.93 38.07
C ASP A 168 -14.02 1.91 36.98
N ALA A 169 -15.33 1.96 36.76
CA ALA A 169 -15.96 2.85 35.78
C ALA A 169 -16.26 4.25 36.32
N SER A 170 -16.03 4.49 37.61
CA SER A 170 -16.21 5.81 38.25
C SER A 170 -14.90 6.57 38.45
N ALA A 171 -13.76 5.99 38.07
CA ALA A 171 -12.46 6.64 38.20
C ALA A 171 -12.35 7.83 37.23
N PRO A 172 -12.06 9.07 37.71
CA PRO A 172 -11.82 10.20 36.81
C PRO A 172 -10.60 9.97 35.92
N GLY A 173 -10.78 10.04 34.60
CA GLY A 173 -9.74 9.66 33.63
C GLY A 173 -9.39 8.17 33.66
N GLY A 174 -10.31 7.34 34.15
CA GLY A 174 -10.23 5.89 34.12
C GLY A 174 -10.53 5.33 32.73
N ALA A 175 -10.57 4.00 32.63
CA ALA A 175 -10.74 3.28 31.38
C ALA A 175 -12.18 3.32 30.82
N TRP A 176 -13.11 4.04 31.45
CA TRP A 176 -14.51 4.06 31.07
C TRP A 176 -14.97 5.46 30.69
N CYS A 177 -15.88 5.51 29.75
CA CYS A 177 -16.45 6.71 29.17
C CYS A 177 -17.97 6.52 28.95
N GLU A 178 -18.67 7.59 28.64
CA GLU A 178 -20.05 7.48 28.16
C GLU A 178 -20.08 7.27 26.65
N SER A 179 -21.08 6.54 26.17
CA SER A 179 -21.34 6.47 24.73
C SER A 179 -21.82 7.82 24.18
N ASN A 180 -21.27 8.25 23.05
CA ASN A 180 -21.82 9.33 22.20
C ASN A 180 -22.62 8.80 21.01
N ALA A 181 -22.66 7.49 20.81
CA ALA A 181 -23.29 6.84 19.67
C ALA A 181 -24.78 6.70 19.91
N ALA A 182 -25.63 7.14 18.98
CA ALA A 182 -27.06 6.85 19.05
C ALA A 182 -27.29 5.34 18.87
N ASP A 183 -28.01 4.71 19.81
CA ASP A 183 -28.36 3.30 19.75
C ASP A 183 -29.26 3.05 18.53
N THR A 184 -28.67 2.39 17.52
CA THR A 184 -29.25 2.14 16.19
C THR A 184 -30.46 1.23 16.21
N TYR A 185 -30.73 0.57 17.33
CA TYR A 185 -31.78 -0.41 17.46
C TYR A 185 -33.10 0.19 18.01
N THR A 186 -33.11 1.44 18.48
CA THR A 186 -34.33 2.09 18.97
C THR A 186 -35.21 2.65 17.83
N ASP A 187 -36.38 2.04 17.60
CA ASP A 187 -37.40 2.52 16.65
C ASP A 187 -37.86 3.95 17.01
N ASN A 188 -37.46 4.92 16.19
CA ASN A 188 -37.83 6.34 16.28
C ASN A 188 -39.32 6.64 15.95
N SER A 189 -40.20 5.64 15.98
CA SER A 189 -41.62 5.83 15.72
C SER A 189 -42.29 6.71 16.80
N PRO A 190 -42.91 7.84 16.41
CA PRO A 190 -43.42 8.81 17.36
C PRO A 190 -44.66 8.26 18.07
N THR A 191 -44.54 8.00 19.38
CA THR A 191 -45.73 7.98 20.25
C THR A 191 -46.03 9.41 20.69
N SER A 192 -47.27 9.81 20.48
CA SER A 192 -47.76 11.18 20.68
C SER A 192 -47.60 11.66 22.13
N GLU A 193 -47.11 12.90 22.27
CA GLU A 193 -46.81 13.64 23.52
C GLU A 193 -45.51 13.22 24.24
N GLY A 194 -44.36 13.54 23.63
CA GLY A 194 -43.06 13.44 24.31
C GLY A 194 -41.84 13.36 23.40
N GLY A 195 -41.97 12.85 22.17
CA GLY A 195 -40.83 12.59 21.26
C GLY A 195 -39.94 11.43 21.73
N PRO A 196 -39.38 10.61 20.83
CA PRO A 196 -38.44 9.57 21.26
C PRO A 196 -37.18 10.26 21.76
N TYR A 197 -36.85 10.04 23.03
CA TYR A 197 -35.54 10.37 23.54
C TYR A 197 -34.54 9.38 22.96
N THR A 198 -33.44 9.89 22.39
CA THR A 198 -32.33 9.07 21.90
C THR A 198 -31.67 8.34 23.08
N VAL A 199 -31.44 7.04 22.92
CA VAL A 199 -30.58 6.25 23.81
C VAL A 199 -29.18 6.23 23.20
N LEU A 200 -28.14 6.38 24.02
CA LEU A 200 -26.76 6.29 23.56
C LEU A 200 -26.14 4.95 23.97
N GLY A 201 -25.54 4.22 23.04
CA GLY A 201 -24.88 2.94 23.27
C GLY A 201 -24.53 2.19 21.98
N THR A 202 -23.63 1.22 22.08
CA THR A 202 -23.14 0.39 20.97
C THR A 202 -23.34 -1.10 21.21
N PRO A 203 -24.55 -1.56 21.60
CA PRO A 203 -24.76 -2.96 21.98
C PRO A 203 -24.40 -3.92 20.83
N GLY A 204 -23.49 -4.85 21.09
CA GLY A 204 -23.02 -5.84 20.13
C GLY A 204 -22.04 -5.30 19.08
N ALA A 205 -21.54 -4.08 19.26
CA ALA A 205 -20.59 -3.40 18.39
C ALA A 205 -19.38 -2.92 19.20
N ALA A 206 -18.32 -2.46 18.53
CA ALA A 206 -17.18 -1.89 19.23
C ALA A 206 -17.58 -0.63 20.00
N ASN A 207 -17.08 -0.50 21.23
CA ASN A 207 -17.28 0.68 22.07
C ASN A 207 -16.84 1.98 21.38
N GLN A 208 -17.60 3.04 21.58
CA GLN A 208 -17.43 4.39 21.09
C GLN A 208 -17.56 5.39 22.26
N CYS A 209 -16.42 5.80 22.81
CA CYS A 209 -16.39 6.84 23.83
C CYS A 209 -16.72 8.21 23.26
N GLY A 210 -17.63 8.92 23.92
CA GLY A 210 -17.88 10.34 23.73
C GLY A 210 -17.10 11.21 24.69
N ASP A 211 -16.68 12.38 24.22
CA ASP A 211 -16.16 13.45 25.07
C ASP A 211 -17.26 13.96 26.03
N GLY A 212 -17.32 13.32 27.20
CA GLY A 212 -18.11 13.77 28.34
C GLY A 212 -17.74 15.21 28.70
N GLY A 213 -18.72 16.10 28.62
CA GLY A 213 -18.53 17.55 28.59
C GLY A 213 -17.79 18.18 29.78
N GLY A 214 -17.14 19.31 29.48
CA GLY A 214 -16.38 20.09 30.45
C GLY A 214 -16.14 21.57 30.12
N ASP A 215 -17.16 22.37 29.74
CA ASP A 215 -17.24 23.79 30.17
C ASP A 215 -18.68 24.37 30.14
N PRO A 216 -19.28 24.72 31.28
CA PRO A 216 -20.57 25.38 31.34
C PRO A 216 -20.43 26.91 31.19
N SER A 217 -20.21 27.44 29.98
CA SER A 217 -20.71 28.78 29.60
C SER A 217 -20.45 29.16 28.14
N GLY A 218 -21.47 29.07 27.28
CA GLY A 218 -21.36 29.60 25.92
C GLY A 218 -22.68 29.58 25.16
N SER A 219 -23.54 30.57 25.43
CA SER A 219 -24.73 30.81 24.61
C SER A 219 -24.34 31.20 23.17
N GLY A 220 -24.75 30.40 22.19
CA GLY A 220 -24.62 30.74 20.78
C GLY A 220 -25.63 29.96 19.95
N SER A 221 -26.82 30.51 19.78
CA SER A 221 -27.80 30.06 18.81
C SER A 221 -27.26 30.28 17.39
N ASP A 222 -27.25 29.26 16.54
CA ASP A 222 -27.72 29.49 15.17
C ASP A 222 -28.32 28.25 14.53
N SER A 223 -29.42 28.52 13.84
CA SER A 223 -30.34 27.57 13.23
C SER A 223 -30.20 27.64 11.72
N GLY A 224 -29.84 26.54 11.07
CA GLY A 224 -29.76 26.46 9.60
C GLY A 224 -30.19 25.09 9.10
N SER A 225 -31.46 24.97 8.72
CA SER A 225 -32.03 23.79 8.05
C SER A 225 -31.66 23.78 6.56
N GLY A 226 -31.23 22.63 6.04
CA GLY A 226 -31.14 22.32 4.62
C GLY A 226 -31.33 20.81 4.42
N SER A 227 -32.26 20.44 3.54
CA SER A 227 -32.91 19.12 3.48
C SER A 227 -32.74 18.44 2.12
N GLY A 228 -32.45 17.13 2.15
CA GLY A 228 -32.74 16.11 1.10
C GLY A 228 -31.64 15.93 0.04
N SER A 229 -31.36 14.75 -0.51
CA SER A 229 -31.88 13.37 -0.41
C SER A 229 -30.76 12.48 -1.03
N GLY A 230 -30.32 11.36 -0.44
CA GLY A 230 -30.85 10.01 -0.63
C GLY A 230 -30.09 9.21 -1.71
N ASP A 231 -29.21 8.28 -1.31
CA ASP A 231 -29.27 6.83 -1.61
C ASP A 231 -28.02 6.08 -1.09
N ASP A 232 -28.29 5.24 -0.09
CA ASP A 232 -27.74 3.95 0.36
C ASP A 232 -26.35 3.45 -0.07
N GLY A 233 -25.49 3.21 0.94
CA GLY A 233 -24.40 2.23 0.89
C GLY A 233 -23.41 2.29 2.06
N ASP A 234 -23.63 1.43 3.07
CA ASP A 234 -22.60 0.79 3.93
C ASP A 234 -22.05 1.52 5.18
N ASP A 235 -22.80 1.51 6.29
CA ASP A 235 -22.31 2.00 7.59
C ASP A 235 -21.63 0.86 8.38
N GLY A 236 -20.34 0.68 8.09
CA GLY A 236 -19.34 0.15 9.02
C GLY A 236 -19.01 1.15 10.13
N PRO A 237 -18.20 0.77 11.13
CA PRO A 237 -17.94 1.58 12.32
C PRO A 237 -17.23 2.89 11.94
N VAL A 238 -17.89 4.03 12.20
CA VAL A 238 -17.28 5.36 12.05
C VAL A 238 -16.27 5.53 13.17
N VAL A 239 -15.00 5.30 12.86
CA VAL A 239 -13.88 5.61 13.75
C VAL A 239 -13.74 7.13 13.75
N VAL A 240 -14.12 7.80 14.85
CA VAL A 240 -13.88 9.24 14.97
C VAL A 240 -12.38 9.43 15.18
N PRO A 241 -11.71 10.17 14.30
CA PRO A 241 -10.29 10.37 14.40
C PRO A 241 -9.91 11.26 15.60
N PRO A 242 -8.78 11.03 16.31
CA PRO A 242 -8.31 11.91 17.37
C PRO A 242 -8.24 13.38 16.93
N ASP A 243 -8.66 14.28 17.82
CA ASP A 243 -8.70 15.74 17.62
C ASP A 243 -7.36 16.38 17.22
N VAL A 244 -6.25 15.67 17.41
CA VAL A 244 -4.92 16.13 17.02
C VAL A 244 -4.18 14.97 16.38
N CYS A 245 -3.74 15.15 15.13
CA CYS A 245 -2.90 14.18 14.47
C CYS A 245 -1.58 13.94 15.23
N VAL A 246 -1.27 12.68 15.51
CA VAL A 246 0.03 12.24 16.02
C VAL A 246 0.70 11.28 15.03
N PRO A 247 2.02 11.05 15.11
CA PRO A 247 2.69 10.11 14.21
C PRO A 247 2.00 8.75 14.19
N GLY A 248 1.68 8.25 12.99
CA GLY A 248 0.92 7.00 12.80
C GLY A 248 -0.55 7.18 12.40
N ASP A 249 -1.13 8.37 12.59
CA ASP A 249 -2.55 8.64 12.33
C ASP A 249 -2.87 9.01 10.87
N LEU A 250 -1.86 9.39 10.10
CA LEU A 250 -2.02 9.70 8.68
C LEU A 250 -0.77 9.32 7.91
N VAL A 251 -0.97 9.07 6.62
CA VAL A 251 0.08 8.82 5.64
C VAL A 251 -0.20 9.72 4.44
N ILE A 252 0.80 10.48 3.99
CA ILE A 252 0.76 11.18 2.71
C ILE A 252 0.80 10.10 1.62
N SER A 253 -0.31 9.95 0.91
CA SER A 253 -0.56 8.85 -0.03
C SER A 253 -0.34 9.24 -1.48
N GLU A 254 -0.61 10.49 -1.86
CA GLU A 254 -0.48 10.95 -3.24
C GLU A 254 0.02 12.40 -3.28
N LEU A 255 0.88 12.70 -4.26
CA LEU A 255 1.39 14.05 -4.51
C LEU A 255 1.25 14.43 -5.98
N MET A 256 0.57 15.53 -6.27
CA MET A 256 0.66 16.20 -7.57
C MET A 256 1.72 17.29 -7.50
N ILE A 257 2.94 16.99 -7.92
CA ILE A 257 4.10 17.86 -7.75
C ILE A 257 4.24 18.81 -8.93
N ALA A 258 4.34 20.11 -8.64
CA ALA A 258 4.62 21.17 -9.62
C ALA A 258 3.88 21.01 -10.96
N PRO A 259 2.53 20.90 -10.97
CA PRO A 259 1.81 20.94 -12.22
C PRO A 259 2.04 22.34 -12.82
N ARG A 260 2.90 22.40 -13.85
CA ARG A 260 3.28 23.54 -14.70
C ARG A 260 4.31 24.54 -14.20
N ASP A 261 5.07 25.02 -15.18
CA ASP A 261 5.62 26.37 -15.20
C ASP A 261 4.53 27.44 -15.46
N GLY A 262 3.98 28.05 -14.41
CA GLY A 262 3.29 29.34 -14.49
C GLY A 262 1.76 29.32 -14.43
N ALA A 263 1.16 28.19 -14.06
CA ALA A 263 -0.21 28.12 -13.52
C ALA A 263 -0.25 27.01 -12.48
N ASN A 264 0.31 27.30 -11.31
CA ASN A 264 0.52 26.32 -10.25
C ASN A 264 -0.75 26.18 -9.38
N ALA A 265 -1.93 26.31 -9.99
CA ALA A 265 -3.19 25.87 -9.40
C ALA A 265 -3.31 24.36 -9.70
N ASP A 266 -3.96 23.61 -8.82
CA ASP A 266 -4.15 22.14 -8.92
C ASP A 266 -2.94 21.28 -8.53
N GLU A 267 -2.00 21.83 -7.76
CA GLU A 267 -1.12 21.02 -6.93
C GLU A 267 -1.92 20.48 -5.73
N TRP A 268 -1.71 19.23 -5.34
CA TRP A 268 -2.32 18.68 -4.15
C TRP A 268 -1.42 17.71 -3.39
N ILE A 269 -1.78 17.57 -2.13
CA ILE A 269 -1.30 16.56 -1.20
C ILE A 269 -2.53 15.76 -0.82
N GLU A 270 -2.52 14.46 -1.11
CA GLU A 270 -3.50 13.55 -0.56
C GLU A 270 -2.95 12.90 0.71
N VAL A 271 -3.83 12.74 1.68
CA VAL A 271 -3.55 12.03 2.92
C VAL A 271 -4.56 10.92 3.13
N TYR A 272 -4.05 9.78 3.57
CA TYR A 272 -4.79 8.59 3.99
C TYR A 272 -4.83 8.53 5.52
N GLY A 273 -6.01 8.34 6.10
CA GLY A 273 -6.15 8.10 7.53
C GLY A 273 -5.62 6.73 7.90
N SER A 274 -4.61 6.68 8.77
CA SER A 274 -4.01 5.46 9.30
C SER A 274 -4.19 5.40 10.82
N GLY A 275 -3.88 4.27 11.45
CA GLY A 275 -3.95 4.16 12.92
C GLY A 275 -5.36 4.48 13.43
N SER A 276 -5.49 5.58 14.18
CA SER A 276 -6.78 6.09 14.67
C SER A 276 -7.41 7.17 13.78
N GLY A 277 -6.73 7.61 12.71
CA GLY A 277 -7.08 8.76 11.88
C GLY A 277 -6.71 10.06 12.60
N CYS A 278 -7.04 11.23 12.08
CA CYS A 278 -6.97 12.46 12.88
C CYS A 278 -7.75 13.66 12.32
N ASN A 279 -7.86 14.72 13.12
CA ASN A 279 -8.25 16.04 12.65
C ASN A 279 -7.03 16.84 12.16
N LEU A 280 -7.04 17.24 10.89
CA LEU A 280 -5.99 18.06 10.28
C LEU A 280 -6.08 19.55 10.65
N HIS A 281 -7.12 19.96 11.40
CA HIS A 281 -7.24 21.32 11.90
C HIS A 281 -5.98 21.75 12.67
N SER A 282 -5.51 22.98 12.43
CA SER A 282 -4.31 23.56 13.05
C SER A 282 -2.98 22.87 12.72
N CYS A 283 -2.98 21.77 11.94
CA CYS A 283 -1.77 21.25 11.33
C CYS A 283 -1.15 22.27 10.37
N VAL A 284 0.16 22.15 10.17
CA VAL A 284 0.96 23.01 9.30
C VAL A 284 1.50 22.16 8.18
N ILE A 285 1.16 22.55 6.95
CA ILE A 285 1.78 22.02 5.74
C ILE A 285 3.10 22.77 5.57
N GLN A 286 4.21 22.05 5.48
CA GLN A 286 5.54 22.63 5.29
C GLN A 286 6.22 22.00 4.08
N THR A 287 6.97 22.82 3.33
CA THR A 287 7.92 22.31 2.33
C THR A 287 9.35 22.56 2.80
N TRP A 288 10.21 21.57 2.59
CA TRP A 288 11.56 21.54 3.14
C TRP A 288 12.58 21.12 2.08
N THR A 289 13.82 21.59 2.18
CA THR A 289 14.96 21.01 1.45
C THR A 289 16.16 20.79 2.35
N ASP A 290 17.02 19.85 1.95
CA ASP A 290 18.23 19.50 2.70
C ASP A 290 19.24 20.66 2.77
N GLU A 291 19.31 21.51 1.74
CA GLU A 291 20.27 22.60 1.66
C GLU A 291 19.77 23.89 2.36
N GLU A 292 18.49 24.23 2.22
CA GLU A 292 17.95 25.53 2.66
C GLU A 292 17.05 25.45 3.89
N GLY A 293 16.56 24.25 4.25
CA GLY A 293 15.64 24.05 5.36
C GLY A 293 14.18 24.33 4.97
N LEU A 294 13.38 24.80 5.94
CA LEU A 294 11.99 25.23 5.72
C LEU A 294 11.91 26.31 4.64
N ARG A 295 11.12 26.07 3.59
CA ARG A 295 10.89 27.01 2.49
C ARG A 295 9.56 27.73 2.62
N ASP A 296 8.47 26.98 2.60
CA ASP A 296 7.11 27.51 2.65
C ASP A 296 6.30 26.80 3.75
N GLU A 297 5.32 27.49 4.32
CA GLU A 297 4.38 26.91 5.29
C GLU A 297 2.99 27.54 5.17
N ASP A 298 1.95 26.75 5.43
CA ASP A 298 0.59 27.23 5.68
C ASP A 298 -0.06 26.43 6.80
N GLN A 299 -0.79 27.13 7.65
CA GLN A 299 -1.56 26.51 8.72
C GLN A 299 -2.98 26.23 8.24
N ILE A 300 -3.42 24.99 8.42
CA ILE A 300 -4.78 24.55 8.12
C ILE A 300 -5.76 25.25 9.08
N LYS A 301 -6.61 26.11 8.52
CA LYS A 301 -7.63 26.91 9.23
C LYS A 301 -9.03 26.42 8.90
N ALA A 302 -9.21 25.11 8.88
CA ALA A 302 -10.51 24.45 8.86
C ALA A 302 -11.35 24.91 10.07
N GLY A 303 -12.68 24.82 10.01
CA GLY A 303 -13.47 24.91 11.25
C GLY A 303 -13.13 23.75 12.16
N ASP A 304 -13.36 23.89 13.47
CA ASP A 304 -13.24 22.77 14.41
C ASP A 304 -14.10 21.60 13.87
N ASP A 305 -13.53 20.39 13.81
CA ASP A 305 -14.08 19.16 13.16
C ASP A 305 -14.36 19.19 11.65
N SER A 306 -14.04 20.27 10.93
CA SER A 306 -14.38 20.35 9.50
C SER A 306 -13.38 19.66 8.56
N LEU A 307 -12.31 19.08 9.10
CA LEU A 307 -11.30 18.32 8.34
C LEU A 307 -10.83 17.10 9.13
N GLN A 308 -11.81 16.29 9.53
CA GLN A 308 -11.63 14.99 10.17
C GLN A 308 -11.32 13.93 9.10
N LEU A 309 -10.27 13.15 9.32
CA LEU A 309 -9.79 12.08 8.44
C LEU A 309 -9.85 10.74 9.18
N ALA A 310 -10.85 9.90 8.89
CA ALA A 310 -10.99 8.60 9.54
C ALA A 310 -9.98 7.58 9.00
N PRO A 311 -9.61 6.56 9.79
CA PRO A 311 -8.88 5.40 9.28
C PRO A 311 -9.56 4.81 8.05
N GLY A 312 -8.80 4.65 6.97
CA GLY A 312 -9.32 4.16 5.70
C GLY A 312 -9.77 5.24 4.72
N ASP A 313 -9.99 6.48 5.19
CA ASP A 313 -10.45 7.57 4.34
C ASP A 313 -9.29 8.33 3.70
N PHE A 314 -9.58 8.95 2.55
CA PHE A 314 -8.67 9.83 1.84
C PHE A 314 -9.17 11.28 1.91
N ALA A 315 -8.27 12.24 2.06
CA ALA A 315 -8.57 13.65 1.92
C ALA A 315 -7.54 14.36 1.03
N VAL A 316 -8.06 15.13 0.06
CA VAL A 316 -7.24 15.92 -0.86
C VAL A 316 -7.10 17.35 -0.35
N LEU A 317 -5.87 17.77 -0.06
CA LEU A 317 -5.51 19.14 0.30
C LEU A 317 -4.95 19.80 -0.96
N ALA A 318 -5.60 20.84 -1.47
CA ALA A 318 -5.25 21.44 -2.76
C ALA A 318 -4.71 22.86 -2.60
N ARG A 319 -3.69 23.18 -3.38
CA ARG A 319 -3.17 24.54 -3.51
C ARG A 319 -4.18 25.38 -4.25
N SER A 320 -4.45 26.58 -3.75
CA SER A 320 -5.49 27.43 -4.33
C SER A 320 -5.15 28.91 -4.34
N THR A 321 -5.60 29.58 -5.38
CA THR A 321 -5.65 31.04 -5.50
C THR A 321 -6.89 31.61 -4.78
N SER A 322 -7.06 32.93 -4.83
CA SER A 322 -8.31 33.56 -4.39
C SER A 322 -9.48 33.31 -5.34
N ALA A 323 -9.20 33.10 -6.64
CA ALA A 323 -10.24 32.83 -7.63
C ALA A 323 -10.88 31.45 -7.43
N ASP A 324 -10.07 30.44 -7.07
CA ASP A 324 -10.56 29.08 -6.79
C ASP A 324 -11.48 29.07 -5.57
N ARG A 325 -11.09 29.80 -4.51
CA ARG A 325 -11.91 29.98 -3.30
C ARG A 325 -13.23 30.70 -3.61
N ASP A 326 -13.20 31.74 -4.44
CA ASP A 326 -14.41 32.47 -4.88
C ASP A 326 -15.31 31.62 -5.79
N ALA A 327 -14.74 30.66 -6.51
CA ALA A 327 -15.46 29.70 -7.36
C ALA A 327 -16.11 28.55 -6.57
N GLY A 328 -15.84 28.44 -5.26
CA GLY A 328 -16.39 27.41 -4.39
C GLY A 328 -15.51 26.18 -4.20
N GLY A 329 -14.27 26.20 -4.71
CA GLY A 329 -13.27 25.15 -4.53
C GLY A 329 -12.74 24.57 -5.84
N ILE A 330 -11.95 23.49 -5.70
CA ILE A 330 -11.35 22.74 -6.80
C ILE A 330 -12.02 21.37 -6.84
N VAL A 331 -12.43 20.96 -8.05
CA VAL A 331 -13.09 19.68 -8.31
C VAL A 331 -12.43 19.03 -9.52
N TRP A 332 -12.15 17.75 -9.43
CA TRP A 332 -11.64 16.91 -10.50
C TRP A 332 -12.70 15.90 -10.90
N THR A 333 -13.03 15.85 -12.19
CA THR A 333 -14.03 14.93 -12.75
C THR A 333 -13.33 13.82 -13.51
N ASP A 334 -13.55 12.57 -13.13
CA ASP A 334 -12.98 11.41 -13.80
C ASP A 334 -13.63 11.13 -15.18
N SER A 335 -13.15 10.10 -15.87
CA SER A 335 -13.70 9.69 -17.17
C SER A 335 -15.12 9.12 -17.13
N ALA A 336 -15.57 8.65 -15.97
CA ALA A 336 -16.94 8.19 -15.71
C ALA A 336 -17.91 9.35 -15.43
N GLY A 337 -17.38 10.52 -15.09
CA GLY A 337 -18.13 11.72 -14.72
C GLY A 337 -18.33 11.88 -13.21
N ASP A 338 -17.57 11.14 -12.39
CA ASP A 338 -17.59 11.24 -10.94
C ASP A 338 -16.66 12.37 -10.48
N ASP A 339 -17.14 13.18 -9.54
CA ASP A 339 -16.49 14.40 -9.08
C ASP A 339 -15.80 14.17 -7.71
N THR A 340 -14.49 14.42 -7.64
CA THR A 340 -13.74 14.55 -6.37
C THR A 340 -13.50 16.02 -6.06
N ALA A 341 -13.91 16.49 -4.88
CA ALA A 341 -13.64 17.84 -4.42
C ALA A 341 -12.47 17.88 -3.43
N ALA A 342 -11.66 18.95 -3.47
CA ALA A 342 -10.64 19.19 -2.47
C ALA A 342 -11.29 19.37 -1.07
N ALA A 343 -10.83 18.59 -0.09
CA ALA A 343 -11.29 18.68 1.30
C ALA A 343 -10.82 19.98 1.97
N TYR A 344 -9.64 20.49 1.58
CA TYR A 344 -9.13 21.77 2.04
C TYR A 344 -8.32 22.51 0.98
N LEU A 345 -8.29 23.84 1.07
CA LEU A 345 -7.65 24.74 0.11
C LEU A 345 -6.53 25.54 0.78
N TYR A 346 -5.28 25.07 0.67
CA TYR A 346 -4.12 25.71 1.29
C TYR A 346 -3.58 26.91 0.50
N ASP A 347 -2.77 27.74 1.15
CA ASP A 347 -2.25 29.00 0.61
C ASP A 347 -1.42 28.80 -0.67
N TYR A 348 -1.62 29.69 -1.65
CA TYR A 348 -0.87 29.66 -2.91
C TYR A 348 0.64 29.83 -2.72
N GLY A 349 1.12 30.32 -1.57
CA GLY A 349 2.54 30.45 -1.25
C GLY A 349 3.25 29.12 -0.99
N VAL A 350 2.54 28.07 -0.59
CA VAL A 350 3.11 26.73 -0.42
C VAL A 350 3.22 26.07 -1.78
N TYR A 351 4.42 25.63 -2.16
CA TYR A 351 4.69 25.08 -3.49
C TYR A 351 5.47 23.75 -3.41
N LEU A 352 4.85 22.65 -3.84
CA LEU A 352 5.52 21.37 -4.13
C LEU A 352 6.36 21.56 -5.41
N ARG A 353 7.68 21.75 -5.25
CA ARG A 353 8.60 21.99 -6.37
C ARG A 353 9.06 20.67 -6.98
N SER A 354 9.44 20.71 -8.26
CA SER A 354 10.00 19.56 -8.98
C SER A 354 11.38 19.12 -8.47
N ASP A 355 12.15 20.04 -7.88
CA ASP A 355 13.48 19.76 -7.33
C ASP A 355 13.38 18.92 -6.04
N PRO A 356 14.40 18.08 -5.72
CA PRO A 356 14.44 17.28 -4.51
C PRO A 356 14.15 18.07 -3.23
N GLY A 357 13.23 17.55 -2.43
CA GLY A 357 12.77 18.13 -1.17
C GLY A 357 11.84 17.20 -0.42
N GLU A 358 11.07 17.78 0.50
CA GLU A 358 10.14 17.04 1.35
C GLU A 358 8.92 17.90 1.67
N VAL A 359 7.74 17.29 1.65
CA VAL A 359 6.53 17.86 2.23
C VAL A 359 6.32 17.25 3.61
N ARG A 360 5.90 18.06 4.57
CA ARG A 360 5.70 17.65 5.96
C ARG A 360 4.36 18.13 6.47
N LEU A 361 3.70 17.28 7.23
CA LEU A 361 2.54 17.63 8.03
C LEU A 361 2.95 17.68 9.50
N VAL A 362 2.89 18.88 10.07
CA VAL A 362 3.28 19.14 11.45
C VAL A 362 2.06 19.56 12.25
N CYS A 363 1.68 18.78 13.24
CA CYS A 363 0.52 19.06 14.08
C CYS A 363 0.99 19.21 15.53
N ASN A 364 0.59 20.29 16.20
CA ASN A 364 1.01 20.61 17.57
C ASN A 364 2.55 20.54 17.78
N ASP A 365 3.31 21.10 16.84
CA ASP A 365 4.77 21.07 16.79
C ASP A 365 5.42 19.66 16.68
N GLN A 366 4.62 18.62 16.40
CA GLN A 366 5.10 17.27 16.12
C GLN A 366 5.00 16.99 14.62
N LEU A 367 6.09 16.49 14.02
CA LEU A 367 6.04 15.93 12.67
C LEU A 367 5.17 14.69 12.74
N VAL A 368 4.02 14.73 12.09
CA VAL A 368 3.09 13.60 12.00
C VAL A 368 3.51 12.67 10.89
N ASP A 369 3.77 13.25 9.72
CA ASP A 369 4.20 12.52 8.55
C ASP A 369 5.00 13.41 7.58
N SER A 370 5.82 12.77 6.75
CA SER A 370 6.55 13.40 5.65
C SER A 370 6.52 12.54 4.41
N ALA A 371 6.76 13.17 3.25
CA ALA A 371 7.00 12.45 2.00
C ALA A 371 8.04 13.18 1.17
N ARG A 372 8.91 12.41 0.51
CA ARG A 372 9.93 12.94 -0.41
C ARG A 372 9.25 13.50 -1.66
N MET A 373 9.69 14.68 -2.08
CA MET A 373 9.32 15.29 -3.35
C MET A 373 10.54 15.27 -4.26
N ASP A 374 10.47 14.54 -5.37
CA ASP A 374 11.48 14.60 -6.43
C ASP A 374 10.80 14.23 -7.74
N TRP A 375 10.26 15.22 -8.46
CA TRP A 375 9.61 14.94 -9.74
C TRP A 375 10.60 14.39 -10.77
N GLY A 376 11.89 14.73 -10.65
CA GLY A 376 12.93 14.19 -11.53
C GLY A 376 13.08 12.67 -11.42
N ALA A 377 12.71 12.07 -10.29
CA ALA A 377 12.71 10.61 -10.12
C ALA A 377 11.61 9.90 -10.92
N PHE A 378 10.53 10.61 -11.28
CA PHE A 378 9.37 10.05 -11.99
C PHE A 378 9.19 10.65 -13.39
N SER A 379 9.95 11.69 -13.74
CA SER A 379 9.75 12.42 -15.01
C SER A 379 10.05 11.59 -16.25
N ASP A 380 10.78 10.49 -16.08
CA ASP A 380 11.07 9.55 -17.16
C ASP A 380 10.06 8.40 -17.22
N LEU A 381 9.05 8.33 -16.33
CA LEU A 381 7.93 7.35 -16.34
C LEU A 381 6.65 7.90 -17.02
N ILE A 382 6.78 9.01 -17.75
CA ILE A 382 5.69 9.90 -18.22
C ILE A 382 4.89 9.35 -19.43
N GLY A 383 5.19 8.16 -19.97
CA GLY A 383 4.56 7.63 -21.19
C GLY A 383 3.02 7.65 -21.23
N GLY A 384 2.35 7.66 -20.07
CA GLY A 384 0.89 7.78 -19.93
C GLY A 384 0.35 9.18 -19.56
N CYS A 385 1.16 10.13 -19.06
CA CYS A 385 0.66 11.40 -18.55
C CYS A 385 0.33 12.37 -19.70
N PRO A 386 -0.93 12.75 -19.95
CA PRO A 386 -1.26 13.79 -20.92
C PRO A 386 -0.46 15.05 -20.56
N ASP A 387 0.24 15.66 -21.52
CA ASP A 387 0.97 16.93 -21.33
C ASP A 387 1.95 16.99 -20.12
N GLY A 388 2.33 15.85 -19.53
CA GLY A 388 3.26 15.73 -18.39
C GLY A 388 2.63 15.79 -16.98
N TRP A 389 1.31 15.62 -16.85
CA TRP A 389 0.57 15.77 -15.57
C TRP A 389 0.19 14.41 -14.98
N CYS A 390 1.04 13.89 -14.12
CA CYS A 390 0.66 12.80 -13.23
C CYS A 390 0.94 13.19 -11.79
N SER A 391 0.07 12.76 -10.89
CA SER A 391 0.47 12.59 -9.51
C SER A 391 1.40 11.39 -9.37
N VAL A 392 2.06 11.30 -8.23
CA VAL A 392 2.72 10.09 -7.77
C VAL A 392 1.90 9.48 -6.64
N ASN A 393 1.72 8.17 -6.68
CA ASN A 393 0.94 7.39 -5.72
C ASN A 393 1.88 6.52 -4.89
N LEU A 394 1.67 6.49 -3.58
CA LEU A 394 2.27 5.48 -2.70
C LEU A 394 1.59 4.14 -2.97
N HIS A 395 2.36 3.08 -3.19
CA HIS A 395 1.79 1.75 -3.42
C HIS A 395 0.96 1.30 -2.20
N PRO A 396 -0.25 0.71 -2.37
CA PRO A 396 -1.12 0.33 -1.27
C PRO A 396 -0.48 -0.58 -0.20
N GLU A 397 0.47 -1.44 -0.58
CA GLU A 397 1.22 -2.28 0.38
C GLU A 397 2.23 -1.51 1.25
N PHE A 398 2.57 -0.28 0.87
CA PHE A 398 3.51 0.60 1.58
C PHE A 398 2.80 1.77 2.28
N MET A 399 1.50 1.64 2.57
CA MET A 399 0.67 2.68 3.22
C MET A 399 1.01 2.87 4.71
N SER A 400 2.23 3.32 5.01
CA SER A 400 2.70 3.69 6.36
C SER A 400 3.55 4.97 6.34
N PRO A 401 3.62 5.72 7.47
CA PRO A 401 4.35 6.99 7.55
C PRO A 401 5.88 6.87 7.40
N GLU A 402 6.43 5.67 7.56
CA GLU A 402 7.87 5.45 7.36
C GLU A 402 8.21 4.97 5.95
N ALA A 403 7.27 4.30 5.29
CA ALA A 403 7.48 3.72 3.97
C ALA A 403 7.29 4.77 2.86
N ASN A 404 6.41 5.75 3.07
CA ASN A 404 6.16 6.83 2.12
C ASN A 404 7.33 7.86 2.02
N ASP A 405 8.30 7.80 2.91
CA ASP A 405 9.55 8.57 2.83
C ASP A 405 10.55 8.02 1.78
N ASP A 406 10.34 6.80 1.25
CA ASP A 406 11.19 6.18 0.23
C ASP A 406 10.55 6.26 -1.15
N LEU A 407 11.18 6.99 -2.08
CA LEU A 407 10.69 7.18 -3.45
C LEU A 407 10.51 5.87 -4.23
N ALA A 408 11.19 4.77 -3.83
CA ALA A 408 11.01 3.46 -4.45
C ALA A 408 9.63 2.83 -4.19
N ASN A 409 8.90 3.31 -3.17
CA ASN A 409 7.56 2.83 -2.83
C ASN A 409 6.44 3.57 -3.59
N TRP A 410 6.81 4.53 -4.43
CA TRP A 410 5.90 5.38 -5.18
C TRP A 410 5.90 5.00 -6.67
N CYS A 411 4.77 5.23 -7.32
CA CYS A 411 4.57 4.97 -8.73
C CYS A 411 3.82 6.11 -9.40
N VAL A 412 3.74 6.09 -10.72
CA VAL A 412 2.80 6.90 -11.50
C VAL A 412 1.58 6.04 -11.84
N PRO A 413 0.34 6.47 -11.53
CA PRO A 413 -0.84 5.66 -11.82
C PRO A 413 -1.12 5.54 -13.33
N PRO A 414 -1.70 4.42 -13.81
CA PRO A 414 -2.00 4.22 -15.22
C PRO A 414 -3.04 5.20 -15.75
N ALA A 415 -2.79 5.79 -16.91
CA ALA A 415 -3.64 6.87 -17.45
C ALA A 415 -5.03 6.42 -17.91
N ASP A 416 -5.19 5.18 -18.38
CA ASP A 416 -6.43 4.71 -18.99
C ASP A 416 -7.62 4.70 -18.01
N GLU A 417 -7.36 4.51 -16.71
CA GLU A 417 -8.38 4.45 -15.66
C GLU A 417 -8.34 5.66 -14.70
N ASN A 418 -7.25 6.42 -14.71
CA ASN A 418 -7.00 7.50 -13.76
C ASN A 418 -6.93 8.88 -14.42
N LEU A 419 -7.53 9.04 -15.61
CA LEU A 419 -7.65 10.33 -16.29
C LEU A 419 -8.76 11.18 -15.67
N HIS A 420 -8.39 12.34 -15.15
CA HIS A 420 -9.31 13.36 -14.64
C HIS A 420 -9.26 14.64 -15.47
N THR A 421 -10.33 15.42 -15.36
CA THR A 421 -10.43 16.77 -15.89
C THR A 421 -10.71 17.79 -14.80
N HIS A 422 -10.13 18.98 -14.92
CA HIS A 422 -10.42 20.12 -14.07
C HIS A 422 -10.72 21.35 -14.94
N THR A 423 -11.70 22.17 -14.56
CA THR A 423 -11.96 23.46 -15.21
C THR A 423 -11.63 24.59 -14.26
N ASP A 424 -10.63 25.41 -14.61
CA ASP A 424 -10.20 26.52 -13.77
C ASP A 424 -11.26 27.64 -13.70
N PRO A 425 -11.14 28.62 -12.78
CA PRO A 425 -12.07 29.74 -12.69
C PRO A 425 -12.12 30.64 -13.95
N ASN A 426 -11.15 30.55 -14.86
CA ASN A 426 -11.15 31.26 -16.14
C ASN A 426 -11.93 30.51 -17.24
N GLY A 427 -12.30 29.25 -16.98
CA GLY A 427 -13.01 28.36 -17.90
C GLY A 427 -12.08 27.55 -18.80
N ASP A 428 -10.79 27.48 -18.48
CA ASP A 428 -9.84 26.63 -19.18
C ASP A 428 -9.95 25.20 -18.63
N LEU A 429 -10.08 24.22 -19.54
CA LEU A 429 -10.19 22.79 -19.21
C LEU A 429 -8.81 22.13 -19.28
N TRP A 430 -8.50 21.32 -18.27
CA TRP A 430 -7.23 20.62 -18.11
C TRP A 430 -7.46 19.12 -17.95
N GLN A 431 -6.48 18.33 -18.37
CA GLN A 431 -6.43 16.88 -18.19
C GLN A 431 -5.21 16.52 -17.35
N LEU A 432 -5.39 15.61 -16.41
CA LEU A 432 -4.33 15.10 -15.54
C LEU A 432 -4.58 13.64 -15.20
N VAL A 433 -3.56 12.95 -14.72
CA VAL A 433 -3.65 11.57 -14.26
C VAL A 433 -3.38 11.51 -12.76
N GLY A 434 -4.20 10.79 -12.01
CA GLY A 434 -4.08 10.62 -10.57
C GLY A 434 -5.28 9.91 -9.95
N THR A 435 -5.23 9.70 -8.64
CA THR A 435 -6.25 8.98 -7.87
C THR A 435 -6.87 9.82 -6.75
N PRO A 436 -7.19 11.12 -6.97
CA PRO A 436 -7.65 11.98 -5.90
C PRO A 436 -8.95 11.45 -5.27
N GLY A 437 -8.92 11.28 -3.95
CA GLY A 437 -10.01 10.86 -3.08
C GLY A 437 -10.31 9.37 -3.10
N LYS A 438 -9.45 8.52 -3.67
CA LYS A 438 -9.66 7.06 -3.73
C LYS A 438 -8.37 6.31 -3.45
N GLU A 439 -8.48 4.99 -3.28
CA GLU A 439 -7.32 4.12 -3.11
C GLU A 439 -6.32 4.33 -4.26
N ASN A 440 -5.05 4.49 -3.89
CA ASN A 440 -3.94 4.66 -4.82
C ASN A 440 -3.88 3.49 -5.80
N ASP A 441 -3.71 3.82 -7.07
CA ASP A 441 -3.59 2.84 -8.12
C ASP A 441 -2.14 2.75 -8.54
N CYS A 442 -1.38 2.00 -7.75
CA CYS A 442 -0.11 1.51 -8.21
C CYS A 442 -0.30 0.12 -8.80
N PRO A 443 0.04 -0.09 -10.09
CA PRO A 443 0.07 -1.43 -10.63
C PRO A 443 0.94 -2.32 -9.73
N PHE A 444 0.31 -3.31 -9.11
CA PHE A 444 1.02 -4.35 -8.37
C PHE A 444 1.80 -5.16 -9.39
N PHE A 445 3.08 -4.86 -9.50
CA PHE A 445 3.97 -5.64 -10.32
C PHE A 445 4.43 -6.84 -9.49
N ASP A 446 4.01 -8.06 -9.88
CA ASP A 446 4.55 -9.31 -9.33
C ASP A 446 5.98 -9.54 -9.85
N TRP A 447 6.88 -8.63 -9.46
CA TRP A 447 8.25 -8.57 -9.95
C TRP A 447 8.96 -9.90 -9.75
N PRO A 448 9.79 -10.31 -10.71
CA PRO A 448 10.58 -11.52 -10.54
C PRO A 448 11.51 -11.39 -9.34
N VAL A 449 11.61 -12.48 -8.57
CA VAL A 449 12.64 -12.62 -7.54
C VAL A 449 13.87 -13.35 -8.09
N THR A 450 14.94 -13.45 -7.29
CA THR A 450 16.18 -14.13 -7.67
C THR A 450 15.94 -15.49 -8.33
N GLY A 451 16.40 -15.62 -9.57
CA GLY A 451 16.35 -16.84 -10.36
C GLY A 451 15.07 -17.11 -11.14
N GLU A 452 14.06 -16.24 -11.05
CA GLU A 452 12.85 -16.37 -11.87
C GLU A 452 13.08 -15.95 -13.32
N ALA A 453 14.06 -15.07 -13.59
CA ALA A 453 14.55 -14.78 -14.94
C ALA A 453 16.06 -15.06 -15.04
N ALA A 454 16.55 -15.34 -16.24
CA ALA A 454 17.99 -15.53 -16.49
C ALA A 454 18.42 -15.01 -17.86
N PHE A 455 19.56 -14.33 -17.95
CA PHE A 455 20.20 -13.97 -19.22
C PHE A 455 20.71 -15.24 -19.90
N VAL A 456 20.33 -15.43 -21.16
CA VAL A 456 20.63 -16.66 -21.92
C VAL A 456 21.36 -16.42 -23.23
N GLU A 457 21.32 -15.22 -23.78
CA GLU A 457 22.08 -14.86 -24.98
C GLU A 457 22.43 -13.37 -24.97
N ILE A 458 23.61 -13.01 -25.49
CA ILE A 458 24.03 -11.61 -25.60
C ILE A 458 24.91 -11.38 -26.82
N MET A 459 24.67 -10.26 -27.50
CA MET A 459 25.43 -9.78 -28.67
C MET A 459 25.89 -8.33 -28.47
N THR A 460 27.19 -8.13 -28.22
CA THR A 460 27.77 -6.79 -27.91
C THR A 460 28.61 -6.18 -29.03
N ALA A 461 28.91 -6.94 -30.08
CA ALA A 461 29.62 -6.45 -31.27
C ALA A 461 28.93 -6.91 -32.57
N PRO A 462 27.64 -6.57 -32.78
CA PRO A 462 26.95 -6.87 -34.02
C PRO A 462 27.53 -6.08 -35.21
N GLN A 463 27.40 -6.65 -36.41
CA GLN A 463 27.80 -6.04 -37.67
C GLN A 463 26.58 -5.56 -38.44
N GLY A 464 26.39 -4.23 -38.51
CA GLY A 464 25.30 -3.62 -39.28
C GLY A 464 23.89 -3.81 -38.69
N THR A 465 23.78 -4.19 -37.42
CA THR A 465 22.54 -4.22 -36.61
C THR A 465 22.80 -3.68 -35.21
N ASN A 466 21.76 -3.67 -34.38
CA ASN A 466 21.79 -3.22 -33.00
C ASN A 466 22.35 -4.30 -32.05
N GLU A 467 22.88 -3.83 -30.91
CA GLU A 467 23.23 -4.68 -29.76
C GLU A 467 21.94 -5.30 -29.19
N TRP A 468 22.03 -6.50 -28.62
CA TRP A 468 20.87 -7.15 -28.04
C TRP A 468 21.26 -8.21 -27.01
N PHE A 469 20.31 -8.59 -26.17
CA PHE A 469 20.41 -9.71 -25.25
C PHE A 469 19.05 -10.38 -25.10
N GLU A 470 19.05 -11.55 -24.45
CA GLU A 470 17.87 -12.35 -24.21
C GLU A 470 17.72 -12.72 -22.74
N LEU A 471 16.47 -12.68 -22.29
CA LEU A 471 16.07 -13.07 -20.96
C LEU A 471 15.10 -14.25 -21.05
N HIS A 472 15.42 -15.36 -20.38
CA HIS A 472 14.55 -16.52 -20.24
C HIS A 472 13.75 -16.43 -18.94
N ASN A 473 12.43 -16.59 -19.04
CA ASN A 473 11.56 -16.77 -17.89
C ASN A 473 11.64 -18.23 -17.40
N ALA A 474 12.21 -18.44 -16.21
CA ALA A 474 12.43 -19.76 -15.62
C ALA A 474 11.21 -20.33 -14.87
N THR A 475 10.08 -19.63 -14.89
CA THR A 475 8.87 -19.97 -14.13
C THR A 475 7.75 -20.53 -15.01
N ASP A 476 6.63 -20.88 -14.39
CA ASP A 476 5.38 -21.27 -15.04
C ASP A 476 4.31 -20.16 -15.06
N ARG A 477 4.69 -18.94 -14.70
CA ARG A 477 3.87 -17.71 -14.77
C ARG A 477 4.52 -16.68 -15.71
N ASP A 478 3.74 -15.74 -16.19
CA ASP A 478 4.28 -14.59 -16.93
C ASP A 478 5.02 -13.68 -15.92
N LEU A 479 6.16 -13.13 -16.33
CA LEU A 479 6.95 -12.18 -15.52
C LEU A 479 6.71 -10.77 -16.01
N GLU A 480 6.47 -9.88 -15.05
CA GLU A 480 6.33 -8.45 -15.27
C GLU A 480 7.63 -7.75 -14.90
N LEU A 481 8.22 -7.03 -15.85
CA LEU A 481 9.54 -6.41 -15.70
C LEU A 481 9.50 -4.89 -15.59
N THR A 482 8.33 -4.26 -15.68
CA THR A 482 8.16 -2.82 -15.54
C THR A 482 8.73 -2.35 -14.20
N LEU A 483 9.49 -1.25 -14.23
CA LEU A 483 10.28 -0.72 -13.11
C LEU A 483 11.47 -1.57 -12.64
N CYS A 484 11.73 -2.73 -13.24
CA CYS A 484 13.05 -3.35 -13.09
C CYS A 484 14.11 -2.49 -13.79
N GLU A 485 15.34 -2.56 -13.29
CA GLU A 485 16.48 -1.81 -13.81
C GLU A 485 17.53 -2.79 -14.36
N LEU A 486 17.96 -2.55 -15.59
CA LEU A 486 19.15 -3.18 -16.14
C LEU A 486 20.37 -2.31 -15.85
N ARG A 487 21.29 -2.83 -15.04
CA ARG A 487 22.53 -2.17 -14.68
C ARG A 487 23.70 -2.81 -15.39
N ARG A 488 24.50 -1.98 -16.05
CA ARG A 488 25.69 -2.36 -16.77
C ARG A 488 26.92 -1.75 -16.10
N GLU A 489 27.88 -2.59 -15.72
CA GLU A 489 29.15 -2.19 -15.12
C GLU A 489 30.30 -2.61 -16.03
N LYS A 490 31.12 -1.65 -16.48
CA LYS A 490 32.40 -1.94 -17.16
C LYS A 490 33.53 -1.81 -16.18
N SER A 491 34.29 -2.88 -16.04
CA SER A 491 35.47 -2.94 -15.20
C SER A 491 36.75 -3.04 -16.04
N GLY A 492 37.84 -2.52 -15.50
CA GLY A 492 39.12 -2.52 -16.18
C GLY A 492 40.22 -1.84 -15.37
N TYR A 493 41.40 -1.71 -15.97
CA TYR A 493 42.52 -1.03 -15.35
C TYR A 493 42.40 0.48 -15.59
N ASP A 494 42.28 1.25 -14.51
CA ASP A 494 42.30 2.71 -14.57
C ASP A 494 43.75 3.21 -14.59
N GLU A 495 44.13 3.89 -15.68
CA GLU A 495 45.48 4.43 -15.84
C GLU A 495 45.79 5.59 -14.88
N GLU A 496 44.78 6.27 -14.35
CA GLU A 496 44.93 7.43 -13.46
C GLU A 496 45.13 6.99 -11.99
N SER A 497 44.30 6.08 -11.49
CA SER A 497 44.46 5.51 -10.14
C SER A 497 45.53 4.40 -10.09
N GLY A 498 45.78 3.71 -11.20
CA GLY A 498 46.64 2.54 -11.27
C GLY A 498 46.04 1.29 -10.62
N GLU A 499 44.73 1.27 -10.40
CA GLU A 499 43.98 0.17 -9.80
C GLU A 499 43.01 -0.43 -10.81
N TYR A 500 42.63 -1.69 -10.59
CA TYR A 500 41.58 -2.34 -11.37
C TYR A 500 40.24 -2.12 -10.65
N GLY A 501 39.23 -1.63 -11.37
CA GLY A 501 37.92 -1.33 -10.82
C GLY A 501 36.93 -0.88 -11.89
N VAL A 502 35.80 -0.34 -11.44
CA VAL A 502 34.72 0.15 -12.30
C VAL A 502 35.18 1.40 -13.07
N LEU A 503 35.08 1.33 -14.40
CA LEU A 503 35.42 2.41 -15.32
C LEU A 503 34.18 3.20 -15.76
N SER A 504 33.03 2.53 -15.95
CA SER A 504 31.77 3.21 -16.24
C SER A 504 30.56 2.35 -15.88
N GLU A 505 29.52 3.02 -15.42
CA GLU A 505 28.22 2.44 -15.10
C GLU A 505 27.15 3.07 -15.98
N GLN A 506 26.19 2.26 -16.40
CA GLN A 506 25.01 2.70 -17.13
C GLN A 506 23.81 1.93 -16.58
N SER A 507 22.65 2.55 -16.60
CA SER A 507 21.41 1.87 -16.28
C SER A 507 20.28 2.25 -17.21
N TRP A 508 19.30 1.36 -17.30
CA TRP A 508 18.06 1.53 -18.04
C TRP A 508 16.91 1.03 -17.18
N LEU A 509 15.89 1.86 -17.01
CA LEU A 509 14.66 1.51 -16.31
C LEU A 509 13.69 0.91 -17.33
N ILE A 510 13.28 -0.33 -17.12
CA ILE A 510 12.37 -1.05 -18.01
C ILE A 510 10.98 -0.41 -17.89
N GLY A 511 10.41 -0.03 -19.04
CA GLY A 511 9.10 0.63 -19.11
C GLY A 511 9.13 2.14 -18.83
N GLU A 512 10.30 2.80 -18.89
CA GLU A 512 10.39 4.27 -18.79
C GLU A 512 9.48 4.98 -19.82
N ASP A 513 9.33 4.43 -21.01
CA ASP A 513 8.42 4.95 -22.04
C ASP A 513 6.92 4.68 -21.76
N GLY A 514 6.59 4.16 -20.58
CA GLY A 514 5.22 3.79 -20.17
C GLY A 514 4.71 2.52 -20.82
N VAL A 515 5.59 1.74 -21.46
CA VAL A 515 5.22 0.46 -22.08
C VAL A 515 5.49 -0.68 -21.09
N GLU A 516 4.42 -1.41 -20.76
CA GLU A 516 4.48 -2.62 -19.94
C GLU A 516 5.32 -3.71 -20.62
N VAL A 517 6.23 -4.35 -19.87
CA VAL A 517 7.12 -5.40 -20.41
C VAL A 517 6.86 -6.73 -19.74
N MET A 518 6.12 -7.58 -20.47
CA MET A 518 5.74 -8.92 -20.04
C MET A 518 6.56 -10.01 -20.73
N VAL A 519 7.12 -10.94 -19.95
CA VAL A 519 7.84 -12.13 -20.45
C VAL A 519 7.02 -13.38 -20.15
N ALA A 520 6.49 -14.01 -21.20
CA ALA A 520 5.62 -15.17 -21.06
C ALA A 520 6.30 -16.37 -20.34
N ALA A 521 5.49 -17.17 -19.63
CA ALA A 521 5.96 -18.35 -18.90
C ALA A 521 6.82 -19.29 -19.76
N GLY A 522 8.06 -19.54 -19.34
CA GLY A 522 9.00 -20.42 -20.05
C GLY A 522 9.49 -19.91 -21.40
N SER A 523 9.22 -18.66 -21.78
CA SER A 523 9.67 -18.06 -23.03
C SER A 523 11.04 -17.40 -22.91
N VAL A 524 11.58 -16.98 -24.05
CA VAL A 524 12.75 -16.11 -24.17
C VAL A 524 12.26 -14.78 -24.76
N GLN A 525 12.57 -13.67 -24.09
CA GLN A 525 12.29 -12.32 -24.57
C GLN A 525 13.56 -11.68 -25.11
N LEU A 526 13.44 -11.12 -26.31
CA LEU A 526 14.51 -10.40 -26.99
C LEU A 526 14.49 -8.91 -26.62
N PHE A 527 15.63 -8.38 -26.18
CA PHE A 527 15.83 -6.98 -25.89
C PHE A 527 16.86 -6.40 -26.87
N VAL A 528 16.50 -5.33 -27.57
CA VAL A 528 17.27 -4.75 -28.67
C VAL A 528 17.53 -3.28 -28.41
N LYS A 529 18.74 -2.83 -28.74
CA LYS A 529 19.09 -1.42 -28.59
C LYS A 529 18.41 -0.54 -29.63
N ASP A 530 17.80 0.56 -29.20
CA ASP A 530 17.28 1.70 -29.97
C ASP A 530 16.18 1.43 -31.02
N ASP A 531 16.28 0.39 -31.85
CA ASP A 531 15.38 0.12 -32.99
C ASP A 531 15.38 -1.38 -33.35
N CYS A 532 14.50 -1.80 -34.26
CA CYS A 532 14.31 -3.21 -34.60
C CYS A 532 15.64 -3.92 -34.95
N LEU A 533 15.79 -5.20 -34.58
CA LEU A 533 17.02 -5.95 -34.84
C LEU A 533 17.30 -6.15 -36.34
N SER A 534 16.24 -6.12 -37.18
CA SER A 534 16.36 -6.28 -38.63
C SER A 534 15.50 -5.28 -39.43
N PRO A 535 16.11 -4.50 -40.36
CA PRO A 535 15.41 -3.51 -41.19
C PRO A 535 14.95 -4.11 -42.53
N ASP A 536 13.99 -5.04 -42.53
CA ASP A 536 13.25 -5.36 -43.77
C ASP A 536 12.08 -4.37 -44.02
N VAL A 537 11.97 -3.32 -43.21
CA VAL A 537 11.03 -2.21 -43.39
C VAL A 537 11.72 -1.10 -44.19
N THR A 538 11.50 -1.07 -45.50
CA THR A 538 11.93 0.07 -46.33
C THR A 538 11.22 1.34 -45.87
N SER A 539 11.95 2.23 -45.22
CA SER A 539 11.51 3.52 -44.72
C SER A 539 11.27 4.52 -45.87
N GLU A 540 10.02 4.63 -46.32
CA GLU A 540 9.55 5.83 -47.03
C GLU A 540 8.26 6.44 -46.45
N ASP A 541 7.70 5.93 -45.34
CA ASP A 541 6.55 6.58 -44.69
C ASP A 541 6.91 7.07 -43.28
N THR A 542 6.99 8.39 -43.13
CA THR A 542 7.26 9.13 -41.89
C THR A 542 6.03 9.18 -40.98
N GLY A 543 5.44 8.02 -40.68
CA GLY A 543 4.30 7.87 -39.77
C GLY A 543 4.40 6.51 -39.11
N PHE A 544 5.25 6.41 -38.10
CA PHE A 544 5.63 5.14 -37.48
C PHE A 544 4.60 4.74 -36.41
N SER A 545 3.92 3.62 -36.65
CA SER A 545 3.32 2.79 -35.60
C SER A 545 4.26 1.59 -35.39
N SER A 546 4.50 1.19 -34.15
CA SER A 546 5.34 0.07 -33.66
C SER A 546 4.95 -1.34 -34.15
N ALA A 547 4.43 -1.49 -35.38
CA ALA A 547 3.74 -2.69 -35.84
C ALA A 547 4.49 -3.51 -36.92
N SER A 548 5.82 -3.45 -37.03
CA SER A 548 6.51 -4.24 -38.08
C SER A 548 7.95 -4.69 -37.81
N CYS A 549 8.39 -4.87 -36.56
CA CYS A 549 9.65 -5.58 -36.32
C CYS A 549 9.51 -7.08 -36.68
N SER A 550 10.62 -7.73 -36.99
CA SER A 550 10.61 -9.15 -37.41
C SER A 550 10.50 -10.12 -36.24
N TYR A 551 10.81 -9.65 -35.03
CA TYR A 551 10.72 -10.38 -33.78
C TYR A 551 9.82 -9.62 -32.80
N ASP A 552 9.46 -10.30 -31.71
CA ASP A 552 8.83 -9.66 -30.55
C ASP A 552 9.96 -9.04 -29.72
N GLU A 553 10.13 -7.72 -29.81
CA GLU A 553 11.33 -7.00 -29.36
C GLU A 553 10.96 -5.94 -28.32
N VAL A 554 11.75 -5.89 -27.24
CA VAL A 554 11.72 -4.81 -26.25
C VAL A 554 12.91 -3.89 -26.49
N PHE A 555 12.68 -2.58 -26.55
CA PHE A 555 13.75 -1.62 -26.86
C PHE A 555 14.39 -1.03 -25.61
N TYR A 556 15.73 -0.98 -25.58
CA TYR A 556 16.49 -0.24 -24.57
C TYR A 556 17.37 0.82 -25.23
N GLY A 557 17.50 2.01 -24.61
CA GLY A 557 18.23 3.12 -25.23
C GLY A 557 19.58 3.47 -24.56
N SER A 558 19.66 3.40 -23.24
CA SER A 558 20.76 4.02 -22.48
C SER A 558 21.99 3.13 -22.29
N LEU A 559 21.89 1.82 -22.56
CA LEU A 559 22.99 0.85 -22.37
C LEU A 559 23.84 0.71 -23.63
N SER A 560 25.16 0.57 -23.47
CA SER A 560 26.06 0.18 -24.54
C SER A 560 27.12 -0.80 -24.04
N PHE A 561 27.35 -1.85 -24.80
CA PHE A 561 28.32 -2.86 -24.43
C PHE A 561 29.63 -2.67 -25.18
N THR A 562 30.68 -3.35 -24.72
CA THR A 562 31.91 -3.48 -25.48
C THR A 562 32.36 -4.93 -25.47
N ALA A 563 32.98 -5.36 -26.56
CA ALA A 563 33.44 -6.75 -26.70
C ALA A 563 34.81 -7.01 -26.07
N ASP A 564 35.59 -5.97 -25.75
CA ASP A 564 37.00 -6.07 -25.37
C ASP A 564 37.33 -5.66 -23.93
N SER A 565 36.32 -5.52 -23.06
CA SER A 565 36.50 -5.31 -21.62
C SER A 565 35.67 -6.26 -20.78
N ASP A 566 35.98 -6.31 -19.48
CA ASP A 566 35.19 -7.03 -18.50
C ASP A 566 33.93 -6.22 -18.22
N GLU A 567 32.77 -6.82 -18.48
CA GLU A 567 31.45 -6.20 -18.39
C GLU A 567 30.57 -7.07 -17.50
N ALA A 568 29.70 -6.45 -16.72
CA ALA A 568 28.62 -7.11 -16.01
C ALA A 568 27.27 -6.51 -16.43
N LEU A 569 26.27 -7.36 -16.62
CA LEU A 569 24.87 -6.96 -16.81
C LEU A 569 24.04 -7.58 -15.69
N THR A 570 23.31 -6.76 -14.96
CA THR A 570 22.51 -7.17 -13.79
C THR A 570 21.07 -6.73 -14.00
N LEU A 571 20.12 -7.65 -13.82
CA LEU A 571 18.70 -7.35 -13.72
C LEU A 571 18.35 -7.19 -12.24
N VAL A 572 17.90 -6.00 -11.87
CA VAL A 572 17.48 -5.65 -10.51
C VAL A 572 16.01 -5.30 -10.56
N CYS A 573 15.19 -5.88 -9.70
CA CYS A 573 13.77 -5.51 -9.59
C CYS A 573 13.45 -5.00 -8.18
N PRO A 574 12.41 -4.17 -8.03
CA PRO A 574 11.86 -3.86 -6.71
C PRO A 574 11.45 -5.13 -5.96
N ASP A 575 11.47 -5.07 -4.63
CA ASP A 575 10.90 -6.12 -3.77
C ASP A 575 9.67 -5.62 -2.99
N ALA A 576 8.86 -6.56 -2.49
CA ALA A 576 7.64 -6.27 -1.73
C ALA A 576 7.89 -5.60 -0.37
N THR A 577 9.12 -5.20 -0.04
CA THR A 577 9.49 -4.48 1.17
C THR A 577 10.06 -3.09 0.89
N GLY A 578 9.96 -2.61 -0.34
CA GLY A 578 10.51 -1.32 -0.79
C GLY A 578 12.01 -1.35 -1.06
N GLY A 579 12.62 -2.54 -1.03
CA GLY A 579 14.00 -2.77 -1.40
C GLY A 579 14.15 -3.14 -2.86
N THR A 580 15.31 -3.69 -3.19
CA THR A 580 15.57 -4.25 -4.52
C THR A 580 16.20 -5.63 -4.39
N VAL A 581 15.86 -6.51 -5.32
CA VAL A 581 16.42 -7.85 -5.45
C VAL A 581 17.18 -7.97 -6.77
N VAL A 582 18.35 -8.60 -6.72
CA VAL A 582 19.04 -9.03 -7.94
C VAL A 582 18.35 -10.29 -8.44
N VAL A 583 17.71 -10.18 -9.60
CA VAL A 583 17.04 -11.30 -10.26
C VAL A 583 18.08 -12.22 -10.88
N ASP A 584 18.98 -11.63 -11.65
CA ASP A 584 20.08 -12.31 -12.32
C ASP A 584 21.25 -11.36 -12.61
N ARG A 585 22.45 -11.90 -12.77
CA ARG A 585 23.67 -11.18 -13.13
C ARG A 585 24.53 -12.05 -14.03
N ILE A 586 25.11 -11.46 -15.07
CA ILE A 586 26.13 -12.11 -15.89
C ILE A 586 27.39 -11.24 -15.94
N GLU A 587 28.54 -11.91 -16.05
CA GLU A 587 29.83 -11.27 -16.32
C GLU A 587 30.40 -11.85 -17.61
N PHE A 588 30.84 -10.97 -18.52
CA PHE A 588 31.32 -11.38 -19.83
C PHE A 588 32.49 -10.51 -20.31
N ASN A 589 33.32 -11.11 -21.16
CA ASN A 589 34.34 -10.42 -21.94
C ASN A 589 34.53 -11.23 -23.22
N MET A 590 33.86 -10.80 -24.30
CA MET A 590 33.82 -11.56 -25.55
C MET A 590 35.21 -11.81 -26.13
N ALA A 591 36.13 -10.85 -26.05
CA ALA A 591 37.50 -11.00 -26.52
C ALA A 591 38.28 -12.06 -25.72
N VAL A 592 38.12 -12.11 -24.40
CA VAL A 592 38.76 -13.13 -23.55
C VAL A 592 38.12 -14.50 -23.74
N GLN A 593 36.80 -14.55 -23.94
CA GLN A 593 36.05 -15.77 -24.27
C GLN A 593 36.28 -16.25 -25.72
N GLY A 594 36.95 -15.44 -26.54
CA GLY A 594 37.31 -15.78 -27.92
C GLY A 594 36.15 -15.71 -28.92
N VAL A 595 35.09 -14.99 -28.56
CA VAL A 595 33.91 -14.75 -29.40
C VAL A 595 34.26 -13.75 -30.50
N ARG A 596 33.82 -14.02 -31.72
CA ARG A 596 34.06 -13.16 -32.89
C ARG A 596 33.03 -12.04 -32.98
N ASP A 597 33.44 -10.90 -33.53
CA ASP A 597 32.50 -9.86 -33.95
C ASP A 597 31.39 -10.47 -34.83
N GLY A 598 30.15 -10.08 -34.57
CA GLY A 598 28.96 -10.65 -35.19
C GLY A 598 28.53 -12.02 -34.65
N HIS A 599 29.13 -12.57 -33.59
CA HIS A 599 28.66 -13.81 -32.96
C HIS A 599 28.18 -13.58 -31.53
N SER A 600 26.96 -13.99 -31.20
CA SER A 600 26.46 -13.95 -29.82
C SER A 600 27.17 -14.98 -28.93
N LEU A 601 27.17 -14.66 -27.63
CA LEU A 601 27.48 -15.59 -26.56
C LEU A 601 26.15 -16.16 -26.05
N MET A 602 25.99 -17.49 -26.03
CA MET A 602 24.72 -18.14 -25.70
C MET A 602 24.85 -19.28 -24.68
N LEU A 603 23.82 -19.45 -23.86
CA LEU A 603 23.67 -20.53 -22.89
C LEU A 603 22.79 -21.63 -23.50
N ASP A 604 23.32 -22.85 -23.59
CA ASP A 604 22.57 -23.98 -24.18
C ASP A 604 21.20 -24.19 -23.53
N GLN A 605 20.14 -24.34 -24.34
CA GLN A 605 18.76 -24.54 -23.87
C GLN A 605 18.62 -25.69 -22.87
N SER A 606 19.46 -26.73 -22.91
CA SER A 606 19.42 -27.82 -21.91
C SER A 606 19.75 -27.37 -20.48
N LYS A 607 20.26 -26.14 -20.32
CA LYS A 607 20.57 -25.50 -19.04
C LYS A 607 19.48 -24.52 -18.58
N TYR A 608 18.43 -24.32 -19.37
CA TYR A 608 17.29 -23.51 -18.97
C TYR A 608 16.56 -24.17 -17.79
N GLY A 609 16.07 -23.36 -16.87
CA GLY A 609 15.37 -23.81 -15.66
C GLY A 609 15.72 -22.96 -14.44
N PRO A 610 15.29 -23.36 -13.24
CA PRO A 610 15.43 -22.55 -12.02
C PRO A 610 16.87 -22.18 -11.66
N ASP A 611 17.85 -23.00 -12.07
CA ASP A 611 19.27 -22.77 -11.78
C ASP A 611 19.99 -21.97 -12.88
N ALA A 612 19.30 -21.57 -13.97
CA ALA A 612 19.91 -20.90 -15.11
C ALA A 612 20.70 -19.64 -14.71
N HIS A 613 20.12 -18.84 -13.81
CA HIS A 613 20.72 -17.63 -13.21
C HIS A 613 22.01 -17.85 -12.39
N THR A 614 22.29 -19.10 -12.00
CA THR A 614 23.57 -19.45 -11.32
C THR A 614 24.55 -20.13 -12.27
N ILE A 615 24.04 -20.71 -13.36
CA ILE A 615 24.85 -21.40 -14.34
C ILE A 615 25.50 -20.38 -15.28
N ASN A 616 24.73 -19.35 -15.66
CA ASN A 616 25.17 -18.27 -16.54
C ASN A 616 26.19 -17.30 -15.88
N ASP A 617 26.32 -17.31 -14.55
CA ASP A 617 27.42 -16.67 -13.81
C ASP A 617 28.82 -17.17 -14.22
N SER A 618 28.91 -18.38 -14.78
CA SER A 618 30.19 -18.99 -15.16
C SER A 618 30.53 -18.74 -16.63
N PRO A 619 31.63 -18.06 -16.97
CA PRO A 619 32.02 -17.84 -18.36
C PRO A 619 32.21 -19.13 -19.18
N ASP A 620 32.52 -20.25 -18.51
CA ASP A 620 32.68 -21.57 -19.13
C ASP A 620 31.34 -22.25 -19.47
N ALA A 621 30.22 -21.72 -18.96
CA ALA A 621 28.89 -22.25 -19.26
C ALA A 621 28.37 -21.81 -20.63
N TRP A 622 28.96 -20.78 -21.22
CA TRP A 622 28.53 -20.18 -22.46
C TRP A 622 29.26 -20.76 -23.68
N CYS A 623 28.64 -20.65 -24.85
CA CYS A 623 29.23 -21.00 -26.13
C CYS A 623 29.06 -19.85 -27.13
N GLU A 624 29.88 -19.87 -28.19
CA GLU A 624 29.74 -18.94 -29.32
C GLU A 624 28.68 -19.46 -30.32
N ALA A 625 27.87 -18.58 -30.89
CA ALA A 625 26.96 -18.93 -31.98
C ALA A 625 27.66 -19.64 -33.15
N ALA A 626 27.07 -20.73 -33.63
CA ALA A 626 27.59 -21.49 -34.77
C ALA A 626 27.33 -20.75 -36.09
N PHE A 627 28.16 -21.00 -37.10
CA PHE A 627 27.98 -20.44 -38.45
C PHE A 627 26.67 -20.86 -39.13
N SER A 628 26.00 -21.90 -38.65
CA SER A 628 24.68 -22.31 -39.15
C SER A 628 23.53 -21.46 -38.59
N GLN A 629 23.81 -20.60 -37.61
CA GLN A 629 22.84 -19.72 -36.94
C GLN A 629 22.95 -18.29 -37.49
N GLU A 630 23.24 -18.11 -38.79
CA GLU A 630 23.21 -16.78 -39.44
C GLU A 630 21.78 -16.24 -39.41
N PHE A 631 21.55 -15.10 -38.74
CA PHE A 631 20.23 -14.46 -38.67
C PHE A 631 20.16 -13.15 -39.45
N TYR A 632 21.30 -12.49 -39.68
CA TYR A 632 21.36 -11.24 -40.44
C TYR A 632 22.63 -11.12 -41.27
N LYS A 633 22.49 -10.46 -42.42
CA LYS A 633 23.57 -10.17 -43.35
C LYS A 633 23.47 -8.73 -43.84
N ALA A 634 24.38 -7.87 -43.37
CA ALA A 634 24.43 -6.47 -43.80
C ALA A 634 24.96 -6.35 -45.23
N ASP A 635 26.05 -7.09 -45.52
CA ASP A 635 26.64 -7.20 -46.85
C ASP A 635 27.45 -8.51 -47.03
N GLU A 636 28.31 -8.61 -48.05
CA GLU A 636 29.08 -9.84 -48.31
C GLU A 636 30.13 -10.16 -47.23
N GLU A 637 30.56 -9.19 -46.43
CA GLU A 637 31.62 -9.34 -45.42
C GLU A 637 31.09 -9.26 -43.98
N ASP A 638 29.93 -8.62 -43.76
CA ASP A 638 29.31 -8.40 -42.45
C ASP A 638 28.09 -9.32 -42.22
N CYS A 639 28.23 -10.28 -41.29
CA CYS A 639 27.22 -11.29 -40.97
C CYS A 639 27.08 -11.46 -39.45
N ASN A 640 25.84 -11.59 -38.97
CA ASN A 640 25.54 -11.85 -37.57
C ASN A 640 24.98 -13.26 -37.35
N PHE A 641 25.47 -13.92 -36.31
CA PHE A 641 25.15 -15.28 -35.92
C PHE A 641 24.66 -15.32 -34.47
N GLY A 642 23.53 -15.98 -34.25
CA GLY A 642 22.82 -16.04 -32.97
C GLY A 642 21.42 -16.58 -33.15
N THR A 643 20.65 -16.61 -32.08
CA THR A 643 19.28 -17.15 -32.04
C THR A 643 18.24 -16.12 -31.55
N PRO A 644 18.21 -14.88 -32.08
CA PRO A 644 17.35 -13.82 -31.56
C PRO A 644 15.87 -14.24 -31.49
N GLY A 645 15.28 -14.11 -30.30
CA GLY A 645 13.89 -14.44 -29.99
C GLY A 645 13.59 -15.94 -29.91
N GLU A 646 14.60 -16.81 -29.96
CA GLU A 646 14.45 -18.26 -29.97
C GLU A 646 15.37 -18.90 -28.92
N ALA A 647 15.02 -20.09 -28.43
CA ALA A 647 15.87 -20.76 -27.45
C ALA A 647 17.25 -21.13 -28.05
N SER A 648 18.31 -20.79 -27.32
CA SER A 648 19.68 -20.97 -27.79
C SER A 648 20.09 -22.43 -27.92
N ASP A 649 20.79 -22.78 -29.00
CA ASP A 649 21.32 -24.13 -29.26
C ASP A 649 22.84 -24.05 -29.43
N CYS A 650 23.61 -24.62 -28.46
CA CYS A 650 25.07 -24.59 -28.51
C CYS A 650 25.63 -25.62 -29.50
N LEU A 651 25.52 -25.30 -30.79
CA LEU A 651 25.88 -26.19 -31.91
C LEU A 651 27.38 -26.28 -32.24
N THR A 652 28.27 -25.83 -31.35
CA THR A 652 29.70 -25.65 -31.67
C THR A 652 30.44 -26.95 -32.02
N ASP A 653 30.41 -27.31 -33.31
CA ASP A 653 31.47 -28.07 -34.00
C ASP A 653 32.30 -27.10 -34.87
N PRO A 654 33.48 -26.66 -34.42
CA PRO A 654 34.37 -25.77 -35.18
C PRO A 654 35.07 -26.46 -36.37
N LEU A 655 34.84 -27.77 -36.62
CA LEU A 655 35.65 -28.57 -37.55
C LEU A 655 35.05 -28.81 -38.94
N ASN A 656 33.82 -28.34 -39.22
CA ASN A 656 33.20 -28.48 -40.54
C ASN A 656 32.46 -27.19 -40.98
N PRO A 657 33.19 -26.09 -41.27
CA PRO A 657 32.59 -24.97 -41.97
C PRO A 657 32.11 -25.44 -43.36
N PRO A 658 30.84 -25.21 -43.76
CA PRO A 658 30.43 -25.47 -45.13
C PRO A 658 31.27 -24.60 -46.09
N ASP A 659 31.84 -25.23 -47.11
CA ASP A 659 32.84 -24.72 -48.08
C ASP A 659 32.40 -23.47 -48.91
N THR A 660 31.32 -22.78 -48.55
CA THR A 660 30.77 -21.64 -49.31
C THR A 660 30.35 -20.41 -48.51
N VAL A 661 30.64 -20.28 -47.20
CA VAL A 661 30.19 -19.10 -46.43
C VAL A 661 31.37 -18.34 -45.80
N CYS A 662 31.22 -17.01 -45.81
CA CYS A 662 32.11 -15.88 -45.54
C CYS A 662 33.46 -16.13 -44.83
N ARG A 663 34.54 -15.60 -45.43
CA ARG A 663 35.80 -15.36 -44.72
C ARG A 663 35.75 -13.97 -44.10
N CYS A 664 35.39 -13.86 -42.83
CA CYS A 664 35.66 -12.66 -42.06
C CYS A 664 37.18 -12.46 -41.99
N SER A 665 37.67 -11.38 -42.60
CA SER A 665 39.09 -11.05 -42.55
C SER A 665 39.39 -10.52 -41.15
N SER A 666 40.26 -11.21 -40.41
CA SER A 666 40.85 -10.70 -39.16
C SER A 666 41.86 -9.56 -39.43
N THR A 667 41.58 -8.66 -40.39
CA THR A 667 42.54 -7.66 -40.85
C THR A 667 42.17 -6.26 -40.36
N SER A 668 42.11 -6.06 -39.04
CA SER A 668 42.35 -4.72 -38.52
C SER A 668 43.83 -4.37 -38.76
N TRP A 669 44.05 -3.46 -39.70
CA TRP A 669 45.37 -3.08 -40.22
C TRP A 669 46.29 -2.36 -39.20
N LYS A 670 45.95 -2.37 -37.90
CA LYS A 670 46.71 -1.71 -36.82
C LYS A 670 47.71 -2.64 -36.10
N GLY A 671 47.60 -3.96 -36.22
CA GLY A 671 48.52 -4.92 -35.57
C GLY A 671 49.80 -5.28 -36.35
N MET A 672 49.89 -4.96 -37.64
CA MET A 672 50.91 -5.55 -38.52
C MET A 672 52.31 -4.90 -38.44
N TRP A 673 52.51 -3.89 -37.58
CA TRP A 673 53.85 -3.29 -37.35
C TRP A 673 54.61 -3.87 -36.16
N LEU A 674 54.01 -4.72 -35.32
CA LEU A 674 54.68 -5.34 -34.17
C LEU A 674 55.03 -6.83 -34.36
N ALA A 675 54.40 -7.53 -35.30
CA ALA A 675 54.64 -8.96 -35.56
C ALA A 675 55.85 -9.28 -36.45
N TRP A 676 56.53 -8.27 -37.04
CA TRP A 676 57.74 -8.48 -37.87
C TRP A 676 59.07 -8.17 -37.16
N LEU A 677 59.08 -7.97 -35.83
CA LEU A 677 60.30 -7.75 -35.05
C LEU A 677 60.54 -8.72 -33.88
N MET A 678 59.82 -9.85 -33.81
CA MET A 678 60.18 -10.93 -32.87
C MET A 678 60.46 -12.26 -33.58
N PRO A 679 61.65 -12.39 -34.19
CA PRO A 679 62.44 -13.60 -33.95
C PRO A 679 63.89 -13.34 -33.51
N LEU A 680 64.22 -12.15 -32.97
CA LEU A 680 65.60 -11.83 -32.54
C LEU A 680 65.82 -11.62 -31.03
N ALA A 681 64.78 -11.63 -30.20
CA ALA A 681 64.93 -11.38 -28.75
C ALA A 681 64.97 -12.64 -27.85
N VAL A 682 64.84 -13.86 -28.40
CA VAL A 682 64.89 -15.12 -27.61
C VAL A 682 66.26 -15.83 -27.65
N LEU A 683 67.29 -15.24 -28.31
CA LEU A 683 68.64 -15.83 -28.37
C LEU A 683 69.73 -15.10 -27.58
N TRP A 684 69.40 -14.14 -26.70
CA TRP A 684 70.41 -13.42 -25.90
C TRP A 684 70.09 -13.30 -24.40
N ARG A 685 69.69 -14.41 -23.78
CA ARG A 685 69.80 -14.59 -22.31
C ARG A 685 70.26 -16.00 -21.94
N ARG A 686 71.41 -16.39 -22.49
CA ARG A 686 72.34 -17.38 -21.93
C ARG A 686 73.78 -16.91 -22.16
N ARG A 687 74.20 -15.89 -21.41
CA ARG A 687 75.54 -15.75 -20.82
C ARG A 687 75.68 -14.36 -20.18
N ASP A 688 76.20 -14.40 -18.96
CA ASP A 688 76.70 -13.34 -18.08
C ASP A 688 75.67 -12.50 -17.32
#